data_AF-A0A0E0GGY7-F1
#
_entry.id   AF-A0A0E0GGY7-F1
#
_cell.length_a   1.000
_cell.length_b   1.000
_cell.length_c   1.000
_cell.angle_alpha   90.00
_cell.angle_beta   90.00
_cell.angle_gamma   90.00
#
_symmetry.space_group_name_H-M   'P 1'
#
loop_
_entity.id
_entity.type
_entity.pdbx_description
1 polymer ?
#
loop_
_entity_poly.entity_id
_entity_poly.type
_entity_poly.pdbx_seq_one_letter_code
_entity_poly.pdbx_strand_id
1 'polypeptide(L)'
;MAPTVLQQKEAGEEDVVVVVVGAGIAGLAVALGLHRKGVKCRVLESSPELRASGFAIATWRNALQALDALGVGDKIRKCHLHLQELQVFSSSTGEMSHTTSLNVQGKRGPNEMLCVRRDWLLRALEEGLPSGTIRYSSKIVLIGCDGVNSVVAKWLGLPKPSYSGRLATRGLACYPGGHGLDPKFKMFFGHGFRLGVIPCNDFDVYWFFTWSPSEHDDDALAQKKQFVLTKLRSAEIPAEVMEVVERSDAKHVLTAPLRFRPPLSLLLASISKGNVCVAGDALHPMTPDLGQGGCAALEDGVVLARCLGDAILGGGGGGAESERIEAGLREYARIRRWRSAELIGTAYVVGFMQESSNAVISFLRDNWLAGALGAGEDAVVIVGAGIAGLAVALGLHRKGVKCTVLESSPELRASGFAIATWRNALQALDALGVGDKIRKCHLHLQELHVFSSFTGEMAHATSLNEQGKRGPNEMLCVRRDWLLRALEEELPEGTIRYSSKIVEIEEDGDAKILHLADGAILRAKVVIGCDGVNSVVAKWLGLAKPSYSGRLATRGLACYPGGHGFDPKFKMFFGHGFRLGVIPCNDTDVYWFFTWSPSEHDDDALAKNKKFVLTKLNSAEIPAEVLEIIERSEAKDVLTAPLRFRPPLSLLLASISKGNVCVAGDALHPMTPDLGQGGCAALEDGVVLARCLGDAILGGGGGGAESERIEAGLREYARIRRWRSAELIGTAYAVGFMQESSNAVISFLRDNWLAGALHRSSMQQKEAGEEAVVVVGAGIAGLAVALGLHRKGVKCSVLESSPELRASGFAFATWTNAWQALDNLGVGDKIRKLHLHLQELHVFSSSTGEITRRADLTVQGKRGPNELRCVRRDWLLRALEEELPKGTIRYSSKIVAIEEDGNAKIIHLADGAILRAKVLIGCDGINSVVARWLGLAKPSDSGRTATRGRAKYPDGHGFEPRFLQLVGQGFRAGMVPCNDTDVYWFFTWSPSPDDKDVDKSSAAMKQFVLTKLRSTNVPPQVLEAVERSEMNDVLAAPLRFRSPLSLPFASISKGNVCVAGDALHPTTPDLAQGACTALEDAVVLARCLGEALLLRTGDCAAEESHRVVEAALRRYADARRWRSAQLTGASYAVGFVQQSDHPAVGFLRDKLLSGVLAKTLLMMPDYDCGTLSSSCAC
;
A
#
# COMPACT_ATOMS: atom_id res chain seq x y z
N MET A 1 8.81 -68.73 -26.85
CA MET A 1 8.77 -69.01 -28.30
C MET A 1 8.50 -67.70 -29.01
N ALA A 2 9.38 -67.29 -29.93
CA ALA A 2 9.10 -66.20 -30.86
C ALA A 2 7.97 -66.58 -31.82
N PRO A 3 7.33 -65.58 -32.45
CA PRO A 3 7.16 -65.68 -33.90
C PRO A 3 7.76 -64.49 -34.61
N THR A 4 8.78 -64.81 -35.38
CA THR A 4 9.32 -64.10 -36.53
C THR A 4 8.28 -64.13 -37.66
N VAL A 5 7.71 -62.99 -38.05
CA VAL A 5 7.02 -62.84 -39.35
C VAL A 5 7.26 -61.40 -39.88
N LEU A 6 8.08 -61.36 -40.93
CA LEU A 6 8.10 -60.45 -42.09
C LEU A 6 8.71 -59.04 -42.00
N GLN A 7 9.98 -59.03 -42.42
CA GLN A 7 10.51 -58.10 -43.41
C GLN A 7 9.60 -58.00 -44.65
N GLN A 8 9.09 -56.81 -44.93
CA GLN A 8 8.92 -56.30 -46.30
C GLN A 8 9.36 -54.83 -46.26
N LYS A 9 10.57 -54.58 -46.78
CA LYS A 9 11.01 -53.23 -47.15
C LYS A 9 10.24 -52.86 -48.41
N GLU A 10 9.20 -52.04 -48.30
CA GLU A 10 8.74 -51.27 -49.46
C GLU A 10 9.75 -50.14 -49.72
N ALA A 11 10.34 -50.18 -50.91
CA ALA A 11 11.28 -49.17 -51.37
C ALA A 11 10.57 -47.81 -51.48
N GLY A 12 10.93 -46.88 -50.58
CA GLY A 12 10.36 -45.54 -50.48
C GLY A 12 10.33 -44.95 -49.05
N GLU A 13 10.72 -45.70 -48.01
CA GLU A 13 10.73 -45.21 -46.61
C GLU A 13 11.85 -44.19 -46.35
N GLU A 14 11.56 -42.90 -46.59
CA GLU A 14 12.34 -41.78 -46.02
C GLU A 14 11.97 -41.55 -44.54
N ASP A 15 13.00 -41.55 -43.68
CA ASP A 15 13.10 -41.03 -42.29
C ASP A 15 11.79 -40.62 -41.59
N VAL A 16 11.05 -41.59 -41.03
CA VAL A 16 9.98 -41.32 -40.05
C VAL A 16 10.58 -41.30 -38.64
N VAL A 17 10.48 -40.16 -37.95
CA VAL A 17 11.08 -39.94 -36.62
C VAL A 17 10.09 -40.19 -35.48
N VAL A 18 8.77 -40.11 -35.74
CA VAL A 18 7.72 -40.22 -34.70
C VAL A 18 6.52 -41.04 -35.18
N VAL A 19 6.03 -41.97 -34.35
CA VAL A 19 4.79 -42.74 -34.57
C VAL A 19 3.72 -42.40 -33.53
N VAL A 20 2.56 -41.98 -34.01
CA VAL A 20 1.38 -41.68 -33.19
C VAL A 20 0.39 -42.84 -33.32
N VAL A 21 -0.06 -43.41 -32.21
CA VAL A 21 -1.02 -44.53 -32.21
C VAL A 21 -2.41 -44.00 -31.86
N GLY A 22 -3.33 -44.09 -32.81
CA GLY A 22 -4.71 -43.59 -32.75
C GLY A 22 -4.88 -42.30 -33.55
N ALA A 23 -5.84 -42.27 -34.49
CA ALA A 23 -6.21 -41.10 -35.31
C ALA A 23 -7.42 -40.35 -34.71
N GLY A 24 -7.55 -40.35 -33.38
CA GLY A 24 -8.50 -39.50 -32.65
C GLY A 24 -8.06 -38.04 -32.62
N ILE A 25 -8.82 -37.19 -31.90
CA ILE A 25 -8.54 -35.75 -31.78
C ILE A 25 -7.09 -35.49 -31.33
N ALA A 26 -6.63 -36.16 -30.26
CA ALA A 26 -5.27 -36.01 -29.77
C ALA A 26 -4.23 -36.45 -30.79
N GLY A 27 -4.46 -37.59 -31.45
CA GLY A 27 -3.48 -38.15 -32.38
C GLY A 27 -3.30 -37.29 -33.63
N LEU A 28 -4.39 -36.82 -34.24
CA LEU A 28 -4.33 -35.91 -35.37
C LEU A 28 -3.78 -34.53 -34.99
N ALA A 29 -4.11 -34.02 -33.80
CA ALA A 29 -3.57 -32.75 -33.29
C ALA A 29 -2.06 -32.82 -33.07
N VAL A 30 -1.56 -33.91 -32.48
CA VAL A 30 -0.12 -34.19 -32.33
C VAL A 30 0.54 -34.27 -33.71
N ALA A 31 -0.03 -35.06 -34.63
CA ALA A 31 0.55 -35.25 -35.96
C ALA A 31 0.65 -33.93 -36.73
N LEU A 32 -0.42 -33.12 -36.70
CA LEU A 32 -0.46 -31.82 -37.37
C LEU A 32 0.52 -30.83 -36.72
N GLY A 33 0.59 -30.81 -35.39
CA GLY A 33 1.55 -29.97 -34.67
C GLY A 33 3.00 -30.33 -35.00
N LEU A 34 3.33 -31.62 -35.05
CA LEU A 34 4.66 -32.11 -35.44
C LEU A 34 4.98 -31.79 -36.90
N HIS A 35 4.03 -32.02 -37.80
CA HIS A 35 4.18 -31.69 -39.21
C HIS A 35 4.52 -30.21 -39.42
N ARG A 36 3.81 -29.30 -38.73
CA ARG A 36 4.06 -27.86 -38.79
C ARG A 36 5.40 -27.44 -38.22
N LYS A 37 5.93 -28.21 -37.28
CA LYS A 37 7.29 -28.02 -36.78
C LYS A 37 8.34 -28.55 -37.76
N GLY A 38 7.96 -29.29 -38.80
CA GLY A 38 8.89 -29.92 -39.74
C GLY A 38 9.31 -31.34 -39.33
N VAL A 39 8.66 -31.93 -38.32
CA VAL A 39 8.93 -33.29 -37.87
C VAL A 39 8.07 -34.28 -38.66
N LYS A 40 8.71 -35.18 -39.41
CA LYS A 40 8.03 -36.29 -40.09
C LYS A 40 7.49 -37.27 -39.05
N CYS A 41 6.16 -37.47 -39.05
CA CYS A 41 5.50 -38.44 -38.18
C CYS A 41 4.53 -39.34 -38.97
N ARG A 42 4.16 -40.47 -38.39
CA ARG A 42 3.25 -41.47 -38.97
C ARG A 42 2.14 -41.79 -37.96
N VAL A 43 0.88 -41.70 -38.38
CA VAL A 43 -0.28 -42.01 -37.52
C VAL A 43 -0.81 -43.40 -37.83
N LEU A 44 -0.96 -44.23 -36.80
CA LEU A 44 -1.44 -45.60 -36.89
C LEU A 44 -2.83 -45.73 -36.31
N GLU A 45 -3.80 -46.11 -37.13
CA GLU A 45 -5.18 -46.32 -36.68
C GLU A 45 -5.57 -47.79 -36.83
N SER A 46 -6.38 -48.27 -35.90
CA SER A 46 -6.94 -49.62 -35.87
C SER A 46 -8.20 -49.76 -36.71
N SER A 47 -8.97 -48.67 -36.86
CA SER A 47 -10.14 -48.60 -37.72
C SER A 47 -9.72 -48.56 -39.20
N PRO A 48 -10.43 -49.26 -40.12
CA PRO A 48 -10.09 -49.27 -41.55
C PRO A 48 -10.34 -47.92 -42.26
N GLU A 49 -11.11 -47.04 -41.61
CA GLU A 49 -11.41 -45.68 -42.06
C GLU A 49 -11.43 -44.73 -40.86
N LEU A 50 -11.24 -43.44 -41.09
CA LEU A 50 -11.29 -42.44 -40.05
C LEU A 50 -12.73 -42.33 -39.54
N ARG A 51 -12.97 -42.79 -38.31
CA ARG A 51 -14.32 -42.82 -37.73
C ARG A 51 -14.81 -41.40 -37.46
N ALA A 52 -15.50 -40.84 -38.44
CA ALA A 52 -16.32 -39.63 -38.32
C ALA A 52 -17.48 -39.79 -37.31
N SER A 53 -17.74 -41.01 -36.81
CA SER A 53 -18.82 -41.27 -35.85
C SER A 53 -18.59 -40.55 -34.51
N GLY A 54 -19.30 -39.44 -34.29
CA GLY A 54 -19.41 -38.74 -33.02
C GLY A 54 -20.10 -37.39 -33.23
N PHE A 55 -20.82 -36.92 -32.22
CA PHE A 55 -21.80 -35.85 -32.41
C PHE A 55 -21.15 -34.46 -32.51
N ALA A 56 -20.72 -33.90 -31.38
CA ALA A 56 -19.99 -32.65 -31.35
C ALA A 56 -19.14 -32.57 -30.06
N ILE A 57 -18.21 -31.62 -30.04
CA ILE A 57 -17.45 -31.26 -28.85
C ILE A 57 -17.64 -29.77 -28.56
N ALA A 58 -17.92 -29.46 -27.29
CA ALA A 58 -17.83 -28.10 -26.78
C ALA A 58 -16.37 -27.65 -26.82
N THR A 59 -16.07 -26.65 -27.63
CA THR A 59 -14.72 -26.14 -27.88
C THR A 59 -14.61 -24.75 -27.26
N TRP A 60 -13.85 -24.68 -26.16
CA TRP A 60 -13.65 -23.47 -25.37
C TRP A 60 -12.42 -22.70 -25.85
N ARG A 61 -12.22 -21.46 -25.37
CA ARG A 61 -11.10 -20.59 -25.79
C ARG A 61 -9.75 -21.29 -25.87
N ASN A 62 -9.38 -22.08 -24.86
CA ASN A 62 -8.10 -22.80 -24.82
C ASN A 62 -7.93 -23.75 -26.02
N ALA A 63 -8.99 -24.45 -26.40
CA ALA A 63 -8.98 -25.32 -27.56
C ALA A 63 -8.98 -24.54 -28.89
N LEU A 64 -9.68 -23.42 -28.96
CA LEU A 64 -9.64 -22.54 -30.14
C LEU A 64 -8.25 -21.95 -30.36
N GLN A 65 -7.56 -21.53 -29.29
CA GLN A 65 -6.15 -21.12 -29.37
C GLN A 65 -5.24 -22.27 -29.80
N ALA A 66 -5.51 -23.50 -29.34
CA ALA A 66 -4.78 -24.66 -29.82
C ALA A 66 -5.02 -24.91 -31.32
N LEU A 67 -6.26 -24.77 -31.80
CA LEU A 67 -6.61 -24.87 -33.22
C LEU A 67 -6.00 -23.74 -34.06
N ASP A 68 -5.82 -22.55 -33.50
CA ASP A 68 -5.12 -21.42 -34.12
C ASP A 68 -3.62 -21.73 -34.26
N ALA A 69 -3.00 -22.29 -33.23
CA ALA A 69 -1.61 -22.74 -33.30
C ALA A 69 -1.42 -23.88 -34.32
N LEU A 70 -2.40 -24.78 -34.41
CA LEU A 70 -2.52 -25.81 -35.45
C LEU A 70 -3.03 -25.26 -36.79
N GLY A 71 -3.36 -23.97 -36.85
CA GLY A 71 -3.84 -23.18 -38.00
C GLY A 71 -4.96 -23.81 -38.80
N VAL A 72 -5.89 -24.43 -38.09
CA VAL A 72 -7.19 -24.86 -38.61
C VAL A 72 -8.34 -24.07 -37.97
N GLY A 73 -8.04 -23.18 -37.00
CA GLY A 73 -9.03 -22.41 -36.24
C GLY A 73 -9.99 -21.58 -37.12
N ASP A 74 -9.48 -20.84 -38.09
CA ASP A 74 -10.33 -20.04 -39.01
C ASP A 74 -11.30 -20.91 -39.81
N LYS A 75 -10.86 -22.09 -40.24
CA LYS A 75 -11.72 -23.04 -40.97
C LYS A 75 -12.83 -23.59 -40.07
N ILE A 76 -12.52 -23.84 -38.80
CA ILE A 76 -13.52 -24.29 -37.83
C ILE A 76 -14.53 -23.16 -37.52
N ARG A 77 -14.08 -21.92 -37.32
CA ARG A 77 -14.95 -20.76 -37.05
C ARG A 77 -15.93 -20.46 -38.18
N LYS A 78 -15.49 -20.51 -39.44
CA LYS A 78 -16.36 -20.26 -40.62
C LYS A 78 -17.53 -21.24 -40.75
N CYS A 79 -17.41 -22.40 -40.11
CA CYS A 79 -18.29 -23.54 -40.28
C CYS A 79 -19.24 -23.77 -39.09
N HIS A 80 -19.11 -22.98 -38.01
CA HIS A 80 -19.86 -23.20 -36.76
C HIS A 80 -20.36 -21.89 -36.17
N LEU A 81 -21.46 -21.97 -35.40
CA LEU A 81 -22.03 -20.82 -34.71
C LEU A 81 -21.22 -20.45 -33.48
N HIS A 82 -21.02 -19.14 -33.30
CA HIS A 82 -20.46 -18.58 -32.08
C HIS A 82 -21.56 -18.50 -31.02
N LEU A 83 -21.37 -19.27 -29.94
CA LEU A 83 -22.33 -19.27 -28.84
C LEU A 83 -22.21 -17.99 -28.03
N GLN A 84 -23.36 -17.36 -27.75
CA GLN A 84 -23.44 -16.06 -27.12
C GLN A 84 -23.62 -16.13 -25.61
N GLU A 85 -24.35 -17.15 -25.14
CA GLU A 85 -24.70 -17.33 -23.72
C GLU A 85 -24.70 -18.81 -23.34
N LEU A 86 -24.35 -19.08 -22.08
CA LEU A 86 -24.61 -20.32 -21.37
C LEU A 86 -25.76 -20.09 -20.39
N GLN A 87 -26.87 -20.79 -20.57
CA GLN A 87 -28.05 -20.68 -19.72
C GLN A 87 -28.26 -21.99 -18.95
N VAL A 88 -28.51 -21.87 -17.66
CA VAL A 88 -28.71 -22.98 -16.74
C VAL A 88 -30.12 -22.92 -16.17
N PHE A 89 -30.82 -24.04 -16.25
CA PHE A 89 -32.21 -24.20 -15.83
C PHE A 89 -32.33 -25.31 -14.79
N SER A 90 -33.22 -25.11 -13.83
CA SER A 90 -33.73 -26.17 -12.97
C SER A 90 -34.73 -27.02 -13.75
N SER A 91 -34.49 -28.33 -13.88
CA SER A 91 -35.46 -29.22 -14.52
C SER A 91 -36.65 -29.57 -13.61
N SER A 92 -36.62 -29.14 -12.34
CA SER A 92 -37.72 -29.34 -11.38
C SER A 92 -38.71 -28.18 -11.36
N THR A 93 -38.29 -26.97 -11.74
CA THR A 93 -39.13 -25.76 -11.70
C THR A 93 -39.21 -25.03 -13.05
N GLY A 94 -38.46 -25.50 -14.06
CA GLY A 94 -38.37 -24.84 -15.37
C GLY A 94 -37.67 -23.47 -15.34
N GLU A 95 -37.41 -22.93 -14.15
CA GLU A 95 -36.82 -21.61 -13.95
C GLU A 95 -35.34 -21.59 -14.29
N MET A 96 -34.92 -20.49 -14.89
CA MET A 96 -33.54 -20.21 -15.20
C MET A 96 -32.81 -19.80 -13.93
N SER A 97 -31.86 -20.62 -13.49
CA SER A 97 -31.09 -20.36 -12.28
C SER A 97 -29.86 -19.48 -12.54
N HIS A 98 -29.28 -19.55 -13.75
CA HIS A 98 -28.08 -18.80 -14.07
C HIS A 98 -27.91 -18.55 -15.58
N THR A 99 -27.37 -17.39 -15.96
CA THR A 99 -26.93 -17.11 -17.33
C THR A 99 -25.55 -16.50 -17.32
N THR A 100 -24.68 -16.95 -18.22
CA THR A 100 -23.32 -16.44 -18.41
C THR A 100 -23.15 -15.99 -19.85
N SER A 101 -22.78 -14.72 -20.06
CA SER A 101 -22.42 -14.22 -21.39
C SER A 101 -21.06 -14.79 -21.84
N LEU A 102 -21.02 -15.36 -23.04
CA LEU A 102 -19.83 -15.91 -23.69
C LEU A 102 -19.16 -14.87 -24.63
N ASN A 103 -19.84 -13.75 -24.92
CA ASN A 103 -19.34 -12.69 -25.82
C ASN A 103 -18.44 -11.63 -25.15
N VAL A 104 -18.00 -11.85 -23.91
CA VAL A 104 -17.22 -10.87 -23.15
C VAL A 104 -15.75 -10.86 -23.60
N GLN A 105 -15.19 -9.68 -23.90
CA GLN A 105 -13.75 -9.50 -24.13
C GLN A 105 -12.98 -9.83 -22.84
N GLY A 106 -12.21 -10.92 -22.86
CA GLY A 106 -11.28 -11.24 -21.79
C GLY A 106 -9.93 -10.55 -22.02
N LYS A 107 -9.12 -10.48 -20.96
CA LYS A 107 -7.78 -9.86 -20.96
C LYS A 107 -6.78 -10.43 -21.99
N ARG A 108 -7.12 -11.52 -22.70
CA ARG A 108 -6.28 -12.19 -23.72
C ARG A 108 -7.04 -12.51 -25.02
N GLY A 109 -8.16 -11.82 -25.31
CA GLY A 109 -9.01 -12.03 -26.51
C GLY A 109 -10.47 -12.37 -26.19
N PRO A 110 -11.35 -12.64 -27.17
CA PRO A 110 -12.76 -12.98 -26.93
C PRO A 110 -12.93 -14.31 -26.16
N ASN A 111 -13.93 -14.43 -25.25
CA ASN A 111 -14.30 -15.65 -24.51
C ASN A 111 -15.05 -16.65 -25.44
N GLU A 112 -14.46 -16.96 -26.57
CA GLU A 112 -15.13 -17.68 -27.65
C GLU A 112 -15.43 -19.14 -27.30
N MET A 113 -16.65 -19.59 -27.62
CA MET A 113 -17.09 -20.99 -27.52
C MET A 113 -17.85 -21.42 -28.78
N LEU A 114 -17.45 -22.58 -29.33
CA LEU A 114 -18.10 -23.22 -30.48
C LEU A 114 -18.53 -24.64 -30.09
N CYS A 115 -19.63 -25.14 -30.66
CA CYS A 115 -19.93 -26.57 -30.66
C CYS A 115 -19.48 -27.18 -31.98
N VAL A 116 -18.32 -27.84 -31.97
CA VAL A 116 -17.67 -28.29 -33.20
C VAL A 116 -18.06 -29.73 -33.50
N ARG A 117 -18.59 -29.97 -34.70
CA ARG A 117 -18.90 -31.32 -35.17
C ARG A 117 -17.63 -32.17 -35.26
N ARG A 118 -17.67 -33.36 -34.67
CA ARG A 118 -16.48 -34.21 -34.54
C ARG A 118 -15.90 -34.61 -35.90
N ASP A 119 -16.76 -34.99 -36.84
CA ASP A 119 -16.33 -35.38 -38.18
C ASP A 119 -15.70 -34.22 -38.96
N TRP A 120 -16.22 -33.00 -38.80
CA TRP A 120 -15.65 -31.81 -39.43
C TRP A 120 -14.31 -31.44 -38.82
N LEU A 121 -14.16 -31.56 -37.50
CA LEU A 121 -12.88 -31.36 -36.84
C LEU A 121 -11.83 -32.37 -37.31
N LEU A 122 -12.20 -33.65 -37.34
CA LEU A 122 -11.30 -34.71 -37.78
C LEU A 122 -10.87 -34.51 -39.25
N ARG A 123 -11.81 -34.18 -40.14
CA ARG A 123 -11.52 -33.84 -41.55
C ARG A 123 -10.62 -32.61 -41.68
N ALA A 124 -10.88 -31.55 -40.90
CA ALA A 124 -10.06 -30.35 -40.92
C ALA A 124 -8.62 -30.62 -40.48
N LEU A 125 -8.43 -31.47 -39.45
CA LEU A 125 -7.10 -31.90 -39.01
C LEU A 125 -6.43 -32.82 -40.04
N GLU A 126 -7.17 -33.75 -40.64
CA GLU A 126 -6.69 -34.67 -41.67
C GLU A 126 -6.28 -33.95 -42.97
N GLU A 127 -7.11 -33.03 -43.48
CA GLU A 127 -6.81 -32.22 -44.67
C GLU A 127 -5.59 -31.31 -44.47
N GLY A 128 -5.24 -31.00 -43.21
CA GLY A 128 -4.03 -30.27 -42.87
C GLY A 128 -2.75 -31.11 -42.93
N LEU A 129 -2.86 -32.43 -43.13
CA LEU A 129 -1.74 -33.37 -43.21
C LEU A 129 -1.42 -33.77 -44.65
N PRO A 130 -0.14 -34.03 -44.99
CA PRO A 130 0.23 -34.60 -46.29
C PRO A 130 -0.42 -35.97 -46.55
N SER A 131 -0.73 -36.26 -47.81
CA SER A 131 -1.27 -37.56 -48.22
C SER A 131 -0.33 -38.71 -47.82
N GLY A 132 -0.89 -39.79 -47.26
CA GLY A 132 -0.13 -40.96 -46.79
C GLY A 132 0.43 -40.86 -45.36
N THR A 133 0.19 -39.76 -44.63
CA THR A 133 0.61 -39.59 -43.22
C THR A 133 -0.09 -40.60 -42.27
N ILE A 134 -1.34 -40.93 -42.57
CA ILE A 134 -2.13 -41.93 -41.84
C ILE A 134 -1.94 -43.28 -42.54
N ARG A 135 -1.39 -44.28 -41.86
CA ARG A 135 -1.25 -45.66 -42.36
C ARG A 135 -1.73 -46.66 -41.32
N TYR A 136 -2.46 -47.67 -41.75
CA TYR A 136 -3.00 -48.72 -40.89
C TYR A 136 -1.97 -49.86 -40.71
N SER A 137 -0.91 -49.70 -39.89
CA SER A 137 0.09 -50.78 -39.62
C SER A 137 1.19 -50.36 -38.61
N SER A 138 1.86 -51.28 -37.90
CA SER A 138 2.71 -51.01 -36.71
C SER A 138 4.24 -50.87 -36.93
N LYS A 139 4.88 -49.74 -36.49
CA LYS A 139 6.14 -49.64 -35.66
C LYS A 139 6.92 -48.27 -35.62
N ILE A 140 7.35 -47.91 -34.39
CA ILE A 140 8.53 -47.14 -33.81
C ILE A 140 8.51 -45.59 -33.60
N VAL A 141 8.90 -45.18 -32.35
CA VAL A 141 8.64 -43.97 -31.52
C VAL A 141 7.17 -43.78 -31.20
N LEU A 142 6.73 -44.08 -29.97
CA LEU A 142 5.32 -44.39 -29.71
C LEU A 142 4.64 -43.32 -28.85
N ILE A 143 3.70 -42.58 -29.43
CA ILE A 143 2.78 -41.70 -28.71
C ILE A 143 1.42 -42.38 -28.66
N GLY A 144 0.99 -42.81 -27.47
CA GLY A 144 -0.32 -43.43 -27.28
C GLY A 144 -1.44 -42.39 -27.24
N CYS A 145 -2.29 -42.37 -28.26
CA CYS A 145 -3.50 -41.56 -28.39
C CYS A 145 -4.75 -42.44 -28.68
N ASP A 146 -4.65 -43.75 -28.41
CA ASP A 146 -5.62 -44.82 -28.68
C ASP A 146 -6.78 -44.88 -27.67
N GLY A 147 -7.00 -43.79 -26.94
CA GLY A 147 -8.17 -43.57 -26.08
C GLY A 147 -8.14 -44.31 -24.74
N VAL A 148 -9.31 -44.46 -24.12
CA VAL A 148 -9.50 -44.94 -22.75
C VAL A 148 -8.93 -46.34 -22.46
N ASN A 149 -8.75 -47.16 -23.51
CA ASN A 149 -8.24 -48.53 -23.40
C ASN A 149 -6.79 -48.64 -23.89
N SER A 150 -6.04 -47.54 -23.84
CA SER A 150 -4.71 -47.43 -24.42
C SER A 150 -3.74 -48.53 -23.98
N VAL A 151 -3.16 -49.23 -24.96
CA VAL A 151 -2.12 -50.24 -24.73
C VAL A 151 -0.82 -49.57 -24.27
N VAL A 152 -0.53 -48.38 -24.78
CA VAL A 152 0.64 -47.59 -24.41
C VAL A 152 0.54 -47.10 -22.96
N ALA A 153 -0.63 -46.59 -22.56
CA ALA A 153 -0.86 -46.17 -21.18
C ALA A 153 -0.67 -47.34 -20.20
N LYS A 154 -1.18 -48.53 -20.57
CA LYS A 154 -0.98 -49.75 -19.77
C LYS A 154 0.51 -50.12 -19.66
N TRP A 155 1.27 -50.02 -20.74
CA TRP A 155 2.71 -50.31 -20.74
C TRP A 155 3.50 -49.34 -19.85
N LEU A 156 3.12 -48.06 -19.83
CA LEU A 156 3.69 -47.03 -18.95
C LEU A 156 3.28 -47.20 -17.47
N GLY A 157 2.43 -48.19 -17.15
CA GLY A 157 1.97 -48.45 -15.79
C GLY A 157 0.86 -47.51 -15.31
N LEU A 158 0.18 -46.80 -16.22
CA LEU A 158 -0.98 -45.99 -15.83
C LEU A 158 -2.14 -46.89 -15.40
N PRO A 159 -2.85 -46.53 -14.32
CA PRO A 159 -3.99 -47.30 -13.86
C PRO A 159 -5.14 -47.27 -14.89
N LYS A 160 -5.89 -48.37 -14.93
CA LYS A 160 -7.08 -48.47 -15.78
C LYS A 160 -8.10 -47.40 -15.37
N PRO A 161 -8.77 -46.75 -16.33
CA PRO A 161 -9.84 -45.80 -16.01
C PRO A 161 -10.99 -46.48 -15.26
N SER A 162 -11.44 -45.85 -14.17
CA SER A 162 -12.55 -46.28 -13.33
C SER A 162 -13.89 -45.87 -13.95
N TYR A 163 -14.91 -46.70 -13.78
CA TYR A 163 -16.29 -46.31 -14.10
C TYR A 163 -16.79 -45.30 -13.06
N SER A 164 -17.42 -44.21 -13.51
CA SER A 164 -17.91 -43.17 -12.61
C SER A 164 -19.27 -43.47 -11.98
N GLY A 165 -19.86 -44.63 -12.26
CA GLY A 165 -21.24 -44.95 -11.85
C GLY A 165 -22.32 -44.33 -12.74
N ARG A 166 -21.95 -43.66 -13.84
CA ARG A 166 -22.86 -42.85 -14.68
C ARG A 166 -22.82 -43.23 -16.15
N LEU A 167 -23.95 -43.08 -16.82
CA LEU A 167 -24.08 -43.24 -18.27
C LEU A 167 -24.29 -41.88 -18.95
N ALA A 168 -23.87 -41.76 -20.20
CA ALA A 168 -24.16 -40.61 -21.05
C ALA A 168 -24.77 -41.06 -22.37
N THR A 169 -25.97 -40.55 -22.68
CA THR A 169 -26.61 -40.64 -23.99
C THR A 169 -26.40 -39.34 -24.74
N ARG A 170 -26.02 -39.41 -26.02
CA ARG A 170 -25.75 -38.25 -26.86
C ARG A 170 -26.40 -38.42 -28.21
N GLY A 171 -26.82 -37.32 -28.82
CA GLY A 171 -27.44 -37.31 -30.15
C GLY A 171 -27.22 -36.01 -30.91
N LEU A 172 -27.52 -36.04 -32.21
CA LEU A 172 -27.49 -34.89 -33.10
C LEU A 172 -28.84 -34.80 -33.83
N ALA A 173 -29.47 -33.63 -33.79
CA ALA A 173 -30.68 -33.32 -34.53
C ALA A 173 -30.34 -32.47 -35.75
N CYS A 174 -30.85 -32.87 -36.92
CA CYS A 174 -30.61 -32.18 -38.19
C CYS A 174 -31.90 -31.49 -38.66
N TYR A 175 -31.78 -30.23 -39.06
CA TYR A 175 -32.85 -29.34 -39.51
C TYR A 175 -32.51 -28.82 -40.91
N PRO A 176 -32.89 -29.51 -42.00
CA PRO A 176 -32.53 -29.10 -43.36
C PRO A 176 -33.01 -27.69 -43.76
N GLY A 177 -34.07 -27.18 -43.13
CA GLY A 177 -34.61 -25.83 -43.34
C GLY A 177 -34.10 -24.77 -42.36
N GLY A 178 -33.13 -25.11 -41.51
CA GLY A 178 -32.67 -24.28 -40.40
C GLY A 178 -33.42 -24.55 -39.10
N HIS A 179 -32.73 -24.49 -37.96
CA HIS A 179 -33.34 -24.80 -36.66
C HIS A 179 -34.02 -23.59 -35.97
N GLY A 180 -33.69 -22.35 -36.35
CA GLY A 180 -34.28 -21.12 -35.78
C GLY A 180 -33.97 -20.82 -34.30
N LEU A 181 -33.39 -21.78 -33.55
CA LEU A 181 -32.90 -21.59 -32.18
C LEU A 181 -31.83 -20.49 -32.07
N ASP A 182 -31.87 -19.74 -30.98
CA ASP A 182 -30.81 -18.80 -30.60
C ASP A 182 -29.47 -19.52 -30.40
N PRO A 183 -28.33 -18.87 -30.68
CA PRO A 183 -26.99 -19.42 -30.47
C PRO A 183 -26.59 -19.46 -28.98
N LYS A 184 -27.39 -20.14 -28.15
CA LYS A 184 -27.23 -20.26 -26.70
C LYS A 184 -27.07 -21.72 -26.31
N PHE A 185 -26.15 -22.00 -25.39
CA PHE A 185 -26.01 -23.32 -24.78
C PHE A 185 -26.97 -23.40 -23.59
N LYS A 186 -28.00 -24.25 -23.68
CA LYS A 186 -28.97 -24.48 -22.59
C LYS A 186 -28.62 -25.77 -21.83
N MET A 187 -28.52 -25.69 -20.52
CA MET A 187 -28.29 -26.83 -19.62
C MET A 187 -29.42 -26.96 -18.60
N PHE A 188 -29.88 -28.18 -18.35
CA PHE A 188 -30.95 -28.50 -17.40
C PHE A 188 -30.42 -29.48 -16.35
N PHE A 189 -30.70 -29.19 -15.07
CA PHE A 189 -30.27 -29.99 -13.92
C PHE A 189 -31.43 -30.27 -12.98
N GLY A 190 -31.54 -31.50 -12.49
CA GLY A 190 -32.58 -31.92 -11.55
C GLY A 190 -33.12 -33.31 -11.88
N HIS A 191 -34.00 -33.86 -11.02
CA HIS A 191 -34.59 -35.20 -11.20
C HIS A 191 -33.57 -36.35 -11.43
N GLY A 192 -32.34 -36.23 -10.93
CA GLY A 192 -31.31 -37.26 -11.04
C GLY A 192 -30.67 -37.38 -12.44
N PHE A 193 -30.85 -36.38 -13.31
CA PHE A 193 -30.21 -36.32 -14.61
C PHE A 193 -29.67 -34.92 -14.94
N ARG A 194 -28.84 -34.85 -15.98
CA ARG A 194 -28.39 -33.62 -16.62
C ARG A 194 -28.66 -33.68 -18.12
N LEU A 195 -29.23 -32.62 -18.68
CA LEU A 195 -29.43 -32.45 -20.11
C LEU A 195 -28.70 -31.19 -20.60
N GLY A 196 -28.07 -31.24 -21.77
CA GLY A 196 -27.54 -30.05 -22.45
C GLY A 196 -27.91 -30.06 -23.92
N VAL A 197 -28.23 -28.88 -24.45
CA VAL A 197 -28.57 -28.64 -25.87
C VAL A 197 -27.73 -27.49 -26.42
N ILE A 198 -27.04 -27.73 -27.53
CA ILE A 198 -26.03 -26.83 -28.10
C ILE A 198 -26.18 -26.76 -29.63
N PRO A 199 -26.58 -25.61 -30.20
CA PRO A 199 -26.51 -25.36 -31.64
C PRO A 199 -25.06 -25.46 -32.13
N CYS A 200 -24.83 -26.20 -33.22
CA CYS A 200 -23.50 -26.37 -33.83
C CYS A 200 -23.31 -25.42 -35.02
N ASN A 201 -24.30 -25.41 -35.89
CA ASN A 201 -24.45 -24.55 -37.07
C ASN A 201 -25.95 -24.35 -37.32
N ASP A 202 -26.34 -23.59 -38.34
CA ASP A 202 -27.75 -23.26 -38.63
C ASP A 202 -28.67 -24.49 -38.81
N PHE A 203 -28.10 -25.67 -39.08
CA PHE A 203 -28.84 -26.90 -39.40
C PHE A 203 -28.69 -28.00 -38.34
N ASP A 204 -27.62 -28.00 -37.55
CA ASP A 204 -27.28 -29.10 -36.63
C ASP A 204 -27.33 -28.66 -35.16
N VAL A 205 -28.04 -29.43 -34.33
CA VAL A 205 -28.13 -29.20 -32.88
C VAL A 205 -27.66 -30.45 -32.12
N TYR A 206 -26.64 -30.29 -31.29
CA TYR A 206 -26.09 -31.34 -30.44
C TYR A 206 -26.79 -31.37 -29.09
N TRP A 207 -27.05 -32.56 -28.56
CA TRP A 207 -27.51 -32.72 -27.18
C TRP A 207 -26.87 -33.90 -26.46
N PHE A 208 -26.83 -33.81 -25.14
CA PHE A 208 -26.37 -34.88 -24.26
C PHE A 208 -27.25 -35.00 -23.03
N PHE A 209 -27.37 -36.22 -22.53
CA PHE A 209 -28.12 -36.59 -21.33
C PHE A 209 -27.26 -37.51 -20.46
N THR A 210 -26.97 -37.13 -19.22
CA THR A 210 -26.21 -37.96 -18.27
C THR A 210 -27.06 -38.29 -17.04
N TRP A 211 -26.92 -39.52 -16.54
CA TRP A 211 -27.64 -39.97 -15.36
C TRP A 211 -26.91 -41.14 -14.67
N SER A 212 -27.29 -41.39 -13.42
CA SER A 212 -26.91 -42.58 -12.67
C SER A 212 -28.00 -43.66 -12.82
N PRO A 213 -27.72 -44.83 -13.43
CA PRO A 213 -28.72 -45.87 -13.64
C PRO A 213 -29.12 -46.56 -12.33
N SER A 214 -30.41 -46.89 -12.19
CA SER A 214 -31.01 -47.67 -11.09
C SER A 214 -31.32 -49.12 -11.52
N GLU A 215 -31.61 -50.01 -10.56
CA GLU A 215 -31.95 -51.43 -10.82
C GLU A 215 -33.21 -51.62 -11.70
N HIS A 216 -33.95 -50.56 -12.01
CA HIS A 216 -35.15 -50.59 -12.88
C HIS A 216 -34.89 -49.98 -14.27
N ASP A 217 -33.66 -49.57 -14.58
CA ASP A 217 -33.29 -48.91 -15.85
C ASP A 217 -32.68 -49.87 -16.89
N ASP A 218 -32.77 -51.21 -16.70
CA ASP A 218 -32.18 -52.21 -17.62
C ASP A 218 -32.73 -52.10 -19.06
N ASP A 219 -33.97 -51.63 -19.24
CA ASP A 219 -34.59 -51.36 -20.55
C ASP A 219 -33.99 -50.13 -21.29
N ALA A 220 -33.22 -49.26 -20.60
CA ALA A 220 -32.68 -48.02 -21.16
C ALA A 220 -31.67 -48.25 -22.29
N LEU A 221 -31.03 -49.43 -22.35
CA LEU A 221 -30.07 -49.80 -23.40
C LEU A 221 -30.74 -50.26 -24.70
N ALA A 222 -31.99 -50.75 -24.64
CA ALA A 222 -32.74 -51.27 -25.79
C ALA A 222 -33.49 -50.16 -26.55
N GLN A 223 -34.04 -49.16 -25.85
CA GLN A 223 -34.79 -48.03 -26.44
C GLN A 223 -34.26 -46.65 -25.98
N LYS A 224 -32.95 -46.43 -26.20
CA LYS A 224 -32.16 -45.28 -25.70
C LYS A 224 -32.82 -43.91 -25.84
N LYS A 225 -33.40 -43.60 -27.01
CA LYS A 225 -34.08 -42.34 -27.29
C LYS A 225 -35.39 -42.21 -26.52
N GLN A 226 -36.19 -43.28 -26.47
CA GLN A 226 -37.47 -43.29 -25.78
C GLN A 226 -37.30 -43.14 -24.27
N PHE A 227 -36.25 -43.75 -23.71
CA PHE A 227 -35.91 -43.59 -22.29
C PHE A 227 -35.65 -42.12 -21.92
N VAL A 228 -34.83 -41.41 -22.70
CA VAL A 228 -34.56 -39.98 -22.47
C VAL A 228 -35.86 -39.19 -22.54
N LEU A 229 -36.67 -39.38 -23.58
CA LEU A 229 -37.95 -38.67 -23.73
C LEU A 229 -38.91 -38.90 -22.56
N THR A 230 -39.01 -40.13 -22.04
CA THR A 230 -39.83 -40.43 -20.87
C THR A 230 -39.35 -39.67 -19.63
N LYS A 231 -38.03 -39.60 -19.40
CA LYS A 231 -37.47 -38.83 -18.27
C LYS A 231 -37.69 -37.32 -18.44
N LEU A 232 -37.55 -36.79 -19.66
CA LEU A 232 -37.79 -35.36 -19.93
C LEU A 232 -39.26 -34.97 -19.73
N ARG A 233 -40.22 -35.84 -20.09
CA ARG A 233 -41.66 -35.59 -19.86
C ARG A 233 -42.05 -35.56 -18.38
N SER A 234 -41.25 -36.17 -17.51
CA SER A 234 -41.44 -36.14 -16.06
C SER A 234 -40.79 -34.93 -15.37
N ALA A 235 -40.20 -34.02 -16.15
CA ALA A 235 -39.50 -32.82 -15.69
C ALA A 235 -40.05 -31.57 -16.39
N GLU A 236 -39.80 -30.38 -15.83
CA GLU A 236 -40.23 -29.11 -16.41
C GLU A 236 -39.22 -28.64 -17.48
N ILE A 237 -39.24 -29.32 -18.64
CA ILE A 237 -38.38 -29.03 -19.79
C ILE A 237 -39.18 -28.32 -20.90
N PRO A 238 -38.68 -27.21 -21.47
CA PRO A 238 -39.36 -26.51 -22.57
C PRO A 238 -39.61 -27.41 -23.80
N ALA A 239 -40.75 -27.22 -24.47
CA ALA A 239 -41.15 -28.04 -25.63
C ALA A 239 -40.12 -28.01 -26.77
N GLU A 240 -39.51 -26.85 -27.02
CA GLU A 240 -38.43 -26.67 -28.00
C GLU A 240 -37.22 -27.60 -27.76
N VAL A 241 -36.89 -27.88 -26.50
CA VAL A 241 -35.76 -28.75 -26.11
C VAL A 241 -36.12 -30.22 -26.29
N MET A 242 -37.38 -30.59 -25.99
CA MET A 242 -37.88 -31.93 -26.26
C MET A 242 -37.91 -32.24 -27.75
N GLU A 243 -38.30 -31.27 -28.59
CA GLU A 243 -38.34 -31.42 -30.05
C GLU A 243 -36.96 -31.76 -30.63
N VAL A 244 -35.87 -31.18 -30.10
CA VAL A 244 -34.49 -31.51 -30.49
C VAL A 244 -34.19 -33.01 -30.26
N VAL A 245 -34.57 -33.54 -29.10
CA VAL A 245 -34.38 -34.96 -28.80
C VAL A 245 -35.28 -35.82 -29.69
N GLU A 246 -36.54 -35.43 -29.91
CA GLU A 246 -37.50 -36.15 -30.76
C GLU A 246 -37.10 -36.18 -32.24
N ARG A 247 -36.43 -35.16 -32.77
CA ARG A 247 -35.96 -35.11 -34.17
C ARG A 247 -34.66 -35.86 -34.42
N SER A 248 -33.91 -36.22 -33.37
CA SER A 248 -32.66 -36.94 -33.53
C SER A 248 -32.89 -38.35 -34.09
N ASP A 249 -32.15 -38.76 -35.11
CA ASP A 249 -32.25 -40.12 -35.66
C ASP A 249 -31.83 -41.14 -34.60
N ALA A 250 -32.68 -42.13 -34.31
CA ALA A 250 -32.42 -43.15 -33.31
C ALA A 250 -31.14 -43.98 -33.60
N LYS A 251 -30.73 -44.08 -34.88
CA LYS A 251 -29.45 -44.72 -35.27
C LYS A 251 -28.23 -43.86 -34.90
N HIS A 252 -28.43 -42.56 -34.70
CA HIS A 252 -27.44 -41.57 -34.30
C HIS A 252 -27.65 -41.13 -32.85
N VAL A 253 -28.02 -42.07 -31.96
CA VAL A 253 -28.04 -41.85 -30.51
C VAL A 253 -27.15 -42.92 -29.86
N LEU A 254 -26.10 -42.48 -29.17
CA LEU A 254 -25.15 -43.38 -28.52
C LEU A 254 -25.18 -43.19 -27.00
N THR A 255 -25.21 -44.31 -26.30
CA THR A 255 -25.09 -44.38 -24.83
C THR A 255 -23.79 -45.07 -24.48
N ALA A 256 -22.98 -44.45 -23.62
CA ALA A 256 -21.70 -45.01 -23.18
C ALA A 256 -21.46 -44.78 -21.69
N PRO A 257 -20.74 -45.70 -21.00
CA PRO A 257 -20.34 -45.51 -19.62
C PRO A 257 -19.29 -44.42 -19.49
N LEU A 258 -19.50 -43.51 -18.54
CA LEU A 258 -18.55 -42.45 -18.23
C LEU A 258 -17.39 -43.03 -17.41
N ARG A 259 -16.16 -42.80 -17.88
CA ARG A 259 -14.94 -43.29 -17.25
C ARG A 259 -13.98 -42.16 -16.98
N PHE A 260 -13.24 -42.27 -15.89
CA PHE A 260 -12.21 -41.30 -15.52
C PHE A 260 -11.00 -41.97 -14.90
N ARG A 261 -9.83 -41.32 -14.95
CA ARG A 261 -8.64 -41.79 -14.23
C ARG A 261 -8.49 -41.03 -12.90
N PRO A 262 -8.40 -41.70 -11.74
CA PRO A 262 -8.31 -41.01 -10.45
C PRO A 262 -7.17 -39.98 -10.42
N PRO A 263 -7.41 -38.71 -10.04
CA PRO A 263 -6.42 -37.63 -10.15
C PRO A 263 -5.10 -37.92 -9.43
N LEU A 264 -5.17 -38.42 -8.20
CA LEU A 264 -3.99 -38.77 -7.38
C LEU A 264 -3.10 -39.82 -8.05
N SER A 265 -3.72 -40.73 -8.81
CA SER A 265 -2.99 -41.78 -9.51
C SER A 265 -2.19 -41.26 -10.71
N LEU A 266 -2.60 -40.12 -11.29
CA LEU A 266 -1.89 -39.48 -12.40
C LEU A 266 -0.66 -38.70 -11.93
N LEU A 267 -0.70 -38.15 -10.70
CA LEU A 267 0.42 -37.42 -10.11
C LEU A 267 1.65 -38.31 -9.86
N LEU A 268 1.41 -39.60 -9.57
CA LEU A 268 2.45 -40.58 -9.28
C LEU A 268 2.83 -41.45 -10.48
N ALA A 269 2.05 -41.41 -11.57
CA ALA A 269 2.28 -42.25 -12.74
C ALA A 269 3.36 -41.71 -13.69
N SER A 270 4.00 -42.63 -14.40
CA SER A 270 4.94 -42.31 -15.49
C SER A 270 4.16 -41.96 -16.76
N ILE A 271 4.09 -40.67 -17.11
CA ILE A 271 3.43 -40.16 -18.33
C ILE A 271 4.30 -40.38 -19.57
N SER A 272 5.61 -40.44 -19.37
CA SER A 272 6.61 -40.73 -20.39
C SER A 272 7.72 -41.61 -19.80
N LYS A 273 8.30 -42.49 -20.61
CA LYS A 273 9.48 -43.31 -20.26
C LYS A 273 10.32 -43.53 -21.51
N GLY A 274 11.58 -43.11 -21.49
CA GLY A 274 12.43 -43.14 -22.70
C GLY A 274 11.80 -42.33 -23.83
N ASN A 275 11.65 -42.96 -25.01
CA ASN A 275 11.04 -42.38 -26.21
C ASN A 275 9.54 -42.67 -26.36
N VAL A 276 8.83 -43.01 -25.26
CA VAL A 276 7.41 -43.35 -25.26
C VAL A 276 6.63 -42.39 -24.34
N CYS A 277 5.48 -41.90 -24.79
CA CYS A 277 4.56 -41.10 -23.98
C CYS A 277 3.09 -41.33 -24.37
N VAL A 278 2.16 -40.71 -23.62
CA VAL A 278 0.71 -40.76 -23.89
C VAL A 278 0.07 -39.37 -23.89
N ALA A 279 -1.01 -39.20 -24.64
CA ALA A 279 -1.77 -37.96 -24.76
C ALA A 279 -3.28 -38.20 -24.97
N GLY A 280 -4.10 -37.19 -24.72
CA GLY A 280 -5.56 -37.26 -24.83
C GLY A 280 -6.20 -38.23 -23.85
N ASP A 281 -7.28 -38.90 -24.28
CA ASP A 281 -8.01 -39.89 -23.46
C ASP A 281 -7.18 -41.10 -23.05
N ALA A 282 -6.00 -41.33 -23.66
CA ALA A 282 -5.03 -42.31 -23.18
C ALA A 282 -4.36 -41.87 -21.87
N LEU A 283 -4.15 -40.56 -21.68
CA LEU A 283 -3.51 -39.92 -20.53
C LEU A 283 -4.50 -39.42 -19.48
N HIS A 284 -5.59 -38.74 -19.89
CA HIS A 284 -6.48 -38.04 -18.96
C HIS A 284 -7.97 -38.26 -19.25
N PRO A 285 -8.42 -39.52 -19.40
CA PRO A 285 -9.85 -39.76 -19.57
C PRO A 285 -10.61 -39.18 -18.37
N MET A 286 -11.64 -38.40 -18.66
CA MET A 286 -12.42 -37.66 -17.68
C MET A 286 -13.90 -37.69 -18.04
N THR A 287 -14.73 -37.43 -17.04
CA THR A 287 -16.16 -37.26 -17.27
C THR A 287 -16.41 -35.96 -18.05
N PRO A 288 -17.46 -35.88 -18.89
CA PRO A 288 -17.68 -34.76 -19.79
C PRO A 288 -18.22 -33.52 -19.07
N ASP A 289 -18.22 -33.50 -17.74
CA ASP A 289 -19.01 -32.56 -16.96
C ASP A 289 -18.59 -31.10 -17.16
N LEU A 290 -17.32 -30.88 -17.48
CA LEU A 290 -16.72 -29.59 -17.85
C LEU A 290 -16.60 -29.36 -19.37
N GLY A 291 -16.89 -30.35 -20.20
CA GLY A 291 -16.64 -30.29 -21.64
C GLY A 291 -15.16 -30.15 -22.05
N GLN A 292 -14.21 -30.40 -21.15
CA GLN A 292 -12.78 -30.13 -21.36
C GLN A 292 -11.98 -31.28 -21.97
N GLY A 293 -12.50 -32.51 -22.07
CA GLY A 293 -11.72 -33.67 -22.53
C GLY A 293 -11.13 -33.48 -23.96
N GLY A 294 -11.97 -33.12 -24.93
CA GLY A 294 -11.52 -32.81 -26.29
C GLY A 294 -10.62 -31.57 -26.37
N CYS A 295 -10.87 -30.57 -25.51
CA CYS A 295 -10.05 -29.37 -25.42
C CYS A 295 -8.63 -29.68 -24.92
N ALA A 296 -8.52 -30.48 -23.86
CA ALA A 296 -7.25 -30.92 -23.30
C ALA A 296 -6.46 -31.80 -24.28
N ALA A 297 -7.15 -32.60 -25.10
CA ALA A 297 -6.53 -33.37 -26.18
C ALA A 297 -5.91 -32.49 -27.28
N LEU A 298 -6.55 -31.37 -27.64
CA LEU A 298 -5.99 -30.40 -28.59
C LEU A 298 -4.78 -29.66 -28.00
N GLU A 299 -4.85 -29.28 -26.72
CA GLU A 299 -3.71 -28.70 -25.98
C GLU A 299 -2.52 -29.66 -25.96
N ASP A 300 -2.74 -30.96 -25.72
CA ASP A 300 -1.68 -31.95 -25.74
C ASP A 300 -0.96 -31.97 -27.09
N GLY A 301 -1.71 -31.87 -28.20
CA GLY A 301 -1.15 -31.79 -29.55
C GLY A 301 -0.15 -30.65 -29.70
N VAL A 302 -0.51 -29.45 -29.26
CA VAL A 302 0.34 -28.25 -29.35
C VAL A 302 1.53 -28.32 -28.40
N VAL A 303 1.31 -28.70 -27.14
CA VAL A 303 2.38 -28.75 -26.13
C VAL A 303 3.38 -29.85 -26.47
N LEU A 304 2.92 -31.03 -26.87
CA LEU A 304 3.78 -32.14 -27.27
C LEU A 304 4.58 -31.78 -28.52
N ALA A 305 3.94 -31.19 -29.54
CA ALA A 305 4.63 -30.74 -30.74
C ALA A 305 5.71 -29.69 -30.46
N ARG A 306 5.47 -28.77 -29.53
CA ARG A 306 6.48 -27.80 -29.09
C ARG A 306 7.66 -28.50 -28.41
N CYS A 307 7.39 -29.31 -27.39
CA CYS A 307 8.44 -29.97 -26.61
C CYS A 307 9.28 -30.96 -27.45
N LEU A 308 8.65 -31.65 -28.39
CA LEU A 308 9.31 -32.65 -29.22
C LEU A 308 9.92 -32.07 -30.50
N GLY A 309 9.27 -31.08 -31.12
CA GLY A 309 9.79 -30.39 -32.31
C GLY A 309 11.12 -29.71 -32.05
N ASP A 310 11.23 -28.99 -30.93
CA ASP A 310 12.45 -28.30 -30.54
C ASP A 310 13.58 -29.30 -30.18
N ALA A 311 13.22 -30.46 -29.62
CA ALA A 311 14.15 -31.52 -29.25
C ALA A 311 14.74 -32.29 -30.46
N ILE A 312 13.92 -32.57 -31.48
CA ILE A 312 14.33 -33.30 -32.70
C ILE A 312 15.13 -32.39 -33.65
N LEU A 313 14.72 -31.13 -33.82
CA LEU A 313 15.31 -30.22 -34.81
C LEU A 313 16.50 -29.40 -34.29
N GLY A 314 16.70 -29.34 -32.96
CA GLY A 314 17.76 -28.57 -32.32
C GLY A 314 19.15 -29.21 -32.44
N GLY A 315 19.70 -29.34 -33.64
CA GLY A 315 20.99 -30.02 -33.96
C GLY A 315 22.28 -29.39 -33.42
N GLY A 316 22.24 -28.43 -32.47
CA GLY A 316 23.41 -27.65 -32.05
C GLY A 316 23.96 -27.91 -30.64
N GLY A 317 23.28 -28.70 -29.79
CA GLY A 317 23.70 -28.97 -28.42
C GLY A 317 24.26 -30.38 -28.25
N GLY A 318 25.48 -30.52 -27.71
CA GLY A 318 26.27 -31.76 -27.66
C GLY A 318 25.75 -32.93 -26.80
N GLY A 319 24.48 -33.32 -26.94
CA GLY A 319 23.88 -34.53 -26.35
C GLY A 319 23.30 -35.46 -27.42
N ALA A 320 23.29 -36.77 -27.15
CA ALA A 320 22.72 -37.77 -28.06
C ALA A 320 21.23 -37.44 -28.35
N GLU A 321 20.78 -37.60 -29.59
CA GLU A 321 19.40 -37.29 -30.01
C GLU A 321 18.35 -37.96 -29.12
N SER A 322 18.60 -39.21 -28.71
CA SER A 322 17.73 -39.96 -27.78
C SER A 322 17.54 -39.27 -26.43
N GLU A 323 18.58 -38.61 -25.89
CA GLU A 323 18.51 -37.92 -24.60
C GLU A 323 17.71 -36.62 -24.72
N ARG A 324 17.83 -35.92 -25.85
CA ARG A 324 17.07 -34.71 -26.16
C ARG A 324 15.58 -35.02 -26.31
N ILE A 325 15.24 -36.09 -27.04
CA ILE A 325 13.86 -36.58 -27.18
C ILE A 325 13.27 -36.94 -25.82
N GLU A 326 14.01 -37.68 -24.98
CA GLU A 326 13.53 -38.04 -23.64
C GLU A 326 13.33 -36.81 -22.74
N ALA A 327 14.23 -35.82 -22.82
CA ALA A 327 14.08 -34.56 -22.10
C ALA A 327 12.83 -33.78 -22.55
N GLY A 328 12.56 -33.71 -23.86
CA GLY A 328 11.35 -33.10 -24.40
C GLY A 328 10.07 -33.79 -23.92
N LEU A 329 10.04 -35.13 -23.89
CA LEU A 329 8.91 -35.88 -23.38
C LEU A 329 8.72 -35.71 -21.86
N ARG A 330 9.81 -35.65 -21.08
CA ARG A 330 9.76 -35.33 -19.65
C ARG A 330 9.20 -33.94 -19.40
N GLU A 331 9.53 -32.96 -20.23
CA GLU A 331 8.99 -31.61 -20.12
C GLU A 331 7.50 -31.54 -20.46
N TYR A 332 7.06 -32.23 -21.52
CA TYR A 332 5.63 -32.42 -21.79
C TYR A 332 4.90 -33.04 -20.59
N ALA A 333 5.45 -34.13 -20.02
CA ALA A 333 4.88 -34.78 -18.85
C ALA A 333 4.79 -33.84 -17.63
N ARG A 334 5.82 -33.02 -17.39
CA ARG A 334 5.85 -32.03 -16.30
C ARG A 334 4.74 -30.99 -16.47
N ILE A 335 4.57 -30.46 -17.67
CA ILE A 335 3.55 -29.44 -17.98
C ILE A 335 2.13 -30.02 -17.86
N ARG A 336 1.90 -31.23 -18.39
CA ARG A 336 0.55 -31.79 -18.49
C ARG A 336 0.07 -32.54 -17.25
N ARG A 337 0.97 -33.02 -16.39
CA ARG A 337 0.61 -33.80 -15.19
C ARG A 337 -0.40 -33.09 -14.29
N TRP A 338 -0.05 -31.90 -13.80
CA TRP A 338 -0.89 -31.15 -12.86
C TRP A 338 -2.19 -30.66 -13.52
N ARG A 339 -2.08 -30.13 -14.74
CA ARG A 339 -3.24 -29.67 -15.50
C ARG A 339 -4.25 -30.79 -15.74
N SER A 340 -3.79 -31.98 -16.08
CA SER A 340 -4.65 -33.14 -16.30
C SER A 340 -5.30 -33.62 -15.00
N ALA A 341 -4.54 -33.70 -13.90
CA ALA A 341 -5.06 -34.13 -12.60
C ALA A 341 -6.15 -33.18 -12.08
N GLU A 342 -5.93 -31.87 -12.21
CA GLU A 342 -6.91 -30.83 -11.87
C GLU A 342 -8.20 -30.98 -12.68
N LEU A 343 -8.10 -31.06 -14.01
CA LEU A 343 -9.27 -31.18 -14.89
C LEU A 343 -10.11 -32.43 -14.59
N ILE A 344 -9.46 -33.58 -14.37
CA ILE A 344 -10.17 -34.82 -14.05
C ILE A 344 -10.86 -34.72 -12.68
N GLY A 345 -10.17 -34.17 -11.67
CA GLY A 345 -10.71 -34.03 -10.32
C GLY A 345 -11.92 -33.12 -10.28
N THR A 346 -11.80 -31.96 -10.91
CA THR A 346 -12.90 -31.00 -11.00
C THR A 346 -14.06 -31.58 -11.80
N ALA A 347 -13.84 -32.21 -12.96
CA ALA A 347 -14.91 -32.83 -13.73
C ALA A 347 -15.67 -33.91 -12.94
N TYR A 348 -14.96 -34.75 -12.18
CA TYR A 348 -15.59 -35.78 -11.36
C TYR A 348 -16.48 -35.18 -10.25
N VAL A 349 -15.96 -34.20 -9.50
CA VAL A 349 -16.69 -33.53 -8.42
C VAL A 349 -17.90 -32.79 -8.99
N VAL A 350 -17.74 -32.10 -10.11
CA VAL A 350 -18.83 -31.39 -10.79
C VAL A 350 -19.96 -32.34 -11.16
N GLY A 351 -19.63 -33.46 -11.81
CA GLY A 351 -20.65 -34.42 -12.20
C GLY A 351 -21.35 -35.10 -11.03
N PHE A 352 -20.62 -35.41 -9.95
CA PHE A 352 -21.22 -35.98 -8.74
C PHE A 352 -22.20 -35.01 -8.07
N MET A 353 -21.84 -33.72 -7.98
CA MET A 353 -22.72 -32.69 -7.41
C MET A 353 -23.94 -32.41 -8.29
N GLN A 354 -23.76 -32.39 -9.61
CA GLN A 354 -24.81 -32.06 -10.57
C GLN A 354 -25.98 -33.05 -10.59
N GLU A 355 -25.70 -34.34 -10.43
CA GLU A 355 -26.69 -35.42 -10.56
C GLU A 355 -27.29 -35.89 -9.23
N SER A 356 -26.83 -35.35 -8.10
CA SER A 356 -27.37 -35.74 -6.78
C SER A 356 -28.80 -35.22 -6.59
N SER A 357 -29.70 -36.11 -6.17
CA SER A 357 -31.08 -35.81 -5.78
C SER A 357 -31.23 -35.48 -4.29
N ASN A 358 -30.15 -35.49 -3.52
CA ASN A 358 -30.17 -35.14 -2.10
C ASN A 358 -30.39 -33.63 -1.95
N ALA A 359 -31.42 -33.20 -1.22
CA ALA A 359 -31.79 -31.79 -1.05
C ALA A 359 -30.62 -30.90 -0.59
N VAL A 360 -29.73 -31.41 0.26
CA VAL A 360 -28.53 -30.68 0.73
C VAL A 360 -27.50 -30.55 -0.39
N ILE A 361 -27.31 -31.59 -1.19
CA ILE A 361 -26.38 -31.59 -2.33
C ILE A 361 -26.97 -30.80 -3.51
N SER A 362 -28.29 -30.78 -3.69
CA SER A 362 -29.01 -29.93 -4.67
C SER A 362 -28.88 -28.46 -4.32
N PHE A 363 -29.01 -28.10 -3.04
CA PHE A 363 -28.79 -26.74 -2.54
C PHE A 363 -27.33 -26.30 -2.71
N LEU A 364 -26.37 -27.17 -2.37
CA LEU A 364 -24.95 -26.95 -2.66
C LEU A 364 -24.69 -26.89 -4.18
N ARG A 365 -25.34 -27.70 -5.01
CA ARG A 365 -25.22 -27.71 -6.48
C ARG A 365 -25.70 -26.40 -7.08
N ASP A 366 -26.83 -25.87 -6.66
CA ASP A 366 -27.40 -24.64 -7.25
C ASP A 366 -26.55 -23.41 -6.87
N ASN A 367 -25.94 -23.42 -5.67
CA ASN A 367 -25.00 -22.37 -5.22
C ASN A 367 -23.56 -22.57 -5.72
N TRP A 368 -23.11 -23.80 -5.94
CA TRP A 368 -21.77 -24.15 -6.38
C TRP A 368 -21.65 -24.20 -7.91
N LEU A 369 -22.69 -24.52 -8.69
CA LEU A 369 -22.65 -24.38 -10.16
C LEU A 369 -22.55 -22.93 -10.60
N ALA A 370 -23.23 -22.02 -9.90
CA ALA A 370 -23.03 -20.58 -10.03
C ALA A 370 -21.58 -20.17 -9.72
N GLY A 371 -20.90 -20.92 -8.83
CA GLY A 371 -19.50 -20.72 -8.45
C GLY A 371 -18.46 -21.51 -9.27
N ALA A 372 -18.82 -22.60 -9.96
CA ALA A 372 -17.91 -23.53 -10.63
C ALA A 372 -17.92 -23.40 -12.16
N LEU A 373 -19.07 -23.05 -12.76
CA LEU A 373 -19.16 -22.51 -14.12
C LEU A 373 -18.83 -21.00 -14.13
N GLY A 374 -18.98 -20.36 -12.97
CA GLY A 374 -18.54 -19.00 -12.67
C GLY A 374 -17.25 -18.93 -11.85
N ALA A 375 -16.46 -20.01 -11.75
CA ALA A 375 -15.11 -19.98 -11.15
C ALA A 375 -14.14 -19.25 -12.08
N GLY A 376 -14.44 -17.99 -12.38
CA GLY A 376 -13.37 -17.03 -12.42
C GLY A 376 -12.73 -17.06 -11.03
N GLU A 377 -11.43 -17.30 -10.95
CA GLU A 377 -10.70 -16.77 -9.81
C GLU A 377 -11.00 -15.26 -9.76
N ASP A 378 -11.87 -14.84 -8.85
CA ASP A 378 -12.02 -13.41 -8.59
C ASP A 378 -10.73 -12.97 -7.91
N ALA A 379 -9.94 -12.21 -8.66
CA ALA A 379 -8.65 -11.73 -8.21
C ALA A 379 -8.76 -10.92 -6.91
N VAL A 380 -9.89 -10.22 -6.72
CA VAL A 380 -10.17 -9.43 -5.52
C VAL A 380 -11.63 -9.58 -5.11
N VAL A 381 -11.87 -9.99 -3.86
CA VAL A 381 -13.20 -10.03 -3.24
C VAL A 381 -13.27 -9.02 -2.10
N ILE A 382 -14.30 -8.19 -2.12
CA ILE A 382 -14.59 -7.19 -1.09
C ILE A 382 -15.81 -7.66 -0.32
N VAL A 383 -15.71 -7.79 1.01
CA VAL A 383 -16.80 -8.26 1.85
C VAL A 383 -17.53 -7.06 2.46
N GLY A 384 -18.74 -6.77 1.99
CA GLY A 384 -19.62 -5.68 2.42
C GLY A 384 -19.72 -4.54 1.40
N ALA A 385 -20.94 -4.13 1.04
CA ALA A 385 -21.24 -3.01 0.13
C ALA A 385 -21.60 -1.71 0.90
N GLY A 386 -20.94 -1.48 2.03
CA GLY A 386 -20.99 -0.20 2.72
C GLY A 386 -20.17 0.88 2.01
N ILE A 387 -20.05 2.07 2.62
CA ILE A 387 -19.29 3.21 2.06
C ILE A 387 -17.87 2.79 1.69
N ALA A 388 -17.15 2.11 2.59
CA ALA A 388 -15.80 1.62 2.33
C ALA A 388 -15.76 0.61 1.17
N GLY A 389 -16.66 -0.37 1.17
CA GLY A 389 -16.68 -1.42 0.17
C GLY A 389 -16.93 -0.91 -1.25
N LEU A 390 -17.93 -0.04 -1.41
CA LEU A 390 -18.20 0.60 -2.70
C LEU A 390 -17.09 1.55 -3.13
N ALA A 391 -16.49 2.30 -2.20
CA ALA A 391 -15.36 3.18 -2.51
C ALA A 391 -14.12 2.41 -2.96
N VAL A 392 -13.80 1.28 -2.29
CA VAL A 392 -12.71 0.37 -2.70
C VAL A 392 -13.03 -0.23 -4.08
N ALA A 393 -14.24 -0.73 -4.28
CA ALA A 393 -14.66 -1.33 -5.54
C ALA A 393 -14.53 -0.33 -6.71
N LEU A 394 -15.03 0.89 -6.52
CA LEU A 394 -14.96 1.94 -7.55
C LEU A 394 -13.52 2.38 -7.80
N GLY A 395 -12.72 2.55 -6.75
CA GLY A 395 -11.30 2.88 -6.90
C GLY A 395 -10.52 1.81 -7.68
N LEU A 396 -10.76 0.52 -7.38
CA LEU A 396 -10.15 -0.59 -8.12
C LEU A 396 -10.65 -0.66 -9.57
N HIS A 397 -11.94 -0.44 -9.78
CA HIS A 397 -12.54 -0.38 -11.12
C HIS A 397 -11.88 0.71 -11.97
N ARG A 398 -11.71 1.92 -11.42
CA ARG A 398 -11.02 3.04 -12.09
C ARG A 398 -9.56 2.74 -12.41
N LYS A 399 -8.91 1.90 -11.62
CA LYS A 399 -7.56 1.40 -11.88
C LYS A 399 -7.52 0.25 -12.90
N GLY A 400 -8.65 -0.27 -13.35
CA GLY A 400 -8.72 -1.42 -14.27
C GLY A 400 -8.60 -2.78 -13.58
N VAL A 401 -8.75 -2.83 -12.26
CA VAL A 401 -8.79 -4.08 -11.48
C VAL A 401 -10.25 -4.51 -11.32
N LYS A 402 -10.55 -5.75 -11.75
CA LYS A 402 -11.86 -6.36 -11.54
C LYS A 402 -11.95 -6.87 -10.10
N CYS A 403 -13.05 -6.56 -9.42
CA CYS A 403 -13.37 -7.06 -8.09
C CYS A 403 -14.84 -7.48 -8.00
N THR A 404 -15.14 -8.30 -7.01
CA THR A 404 -16.51 -8.70 -6.65
C THR A 404 -16.82 -8.24 -5.23
N VAL A 405 -17.94 -7.55 -5.02
CA VAL A 405 -18.40 -7.10 -3.71
C VAL A 405 -19.48 -8.05 -3.21
N LEU A 406 -19.32 -8.62 -2.02
CA LEU A 406 -20.31 -9.50 -1.40
C LEU A 406 -21.09 -8.73 -0.33
N GLU A 407 -22.38 -8.47 -0.58
CA GLU A 407 -23.25 -7.80 0.37
C GLU A 407 -24.19 -8.79 1.04
N SER A 408 -24.23 -8.79 2.37
CA SER A 408 -25.08 -9.66 3.18
C SER A 408 -26.59 -9.44 2.99
N SER A 409 -26.96 -8.26 2.52
CA SER A 409 -28.34 -7.79 2.39
C SER A 409 -28.92 -8.14 1.03
N PRO A 410 -30.24 -8.33 0.90
CA PRO A 410 -30.88 -8.62 -0.38
C PRO A 410 -30.85 -7.44 -1.36
N GLU A 411 -30.61 -6.24 -0.85
CA GLU A 411 -30.50 -5.01 -1.62
C GLU A 411 -29.43 -4.11 -0.99
N LEU A 412 -28.98 -3.09 -1.73
CA LEU A 412 -28.10 -2.08 -1.18
C LEU A 412 -28.82 -1.41 0.00
N ARG A 413 -28.32 -1.61 1.22
CA ARG A 413 -28.83 -0.90 2.40
C ARG A 413 -28.44 0.57 2.30
N ALA A 414 -29.19 1.30 1.50
CA ALA A 414 -29.23 2.75 1.45
C ALA A 414 -29.83 3.32 2.75
N SER A 415 -30.53 2.51 3.54
CA SER A 415 -31.13 2.91 4.81
C SER A 415 -30.11 3.52 5.77
N GLY A 416 -30.39 4.75 6.20
CA GLY A 416 -29.51 5.59 6.99
C GLY A 416 -29.76 7.06 6.65
N PHE A 417 -29.42 7.94 7.57
CA PHE A 417 -29.78 9.36 7.46
C PHE A 417 -28.81 10.10 6.53
N ALA A 418 -27.93 10.91 7.10
CA ALA A 418 -26.86 11.55 6.38
C ALA A 418 -25.55 11.39 7.13
N ILE A 419 -24.46 11.72 6.44
CA ILE A 419 -23.15 11.85 7.03
C ILE A 419 -22.62 13.24 6.72
N ALA A 420 -21.99 13.86 7.73
CA ALA A 420 -21.17 15.03 7.49
C ALA A 420 -19.94 14.60 6.68
N THR A 421 -19.81 15.12 5.46
CA THR A 421 -18.63 14.94 4.62
C THR A 421 -17.79 16.20 4.66
N TRP A 422 -16.53 16.03 5.04
CA TRP A 422 -15.54 17.10 5.10
C TRP A 422 -14.66 17.06 3.85
N ARG A 423 -13.83 18.09 3.63
CA ARG A 423 -12.92 18.18 2.47
C ARG A 423 -12.20 16.88 2.13
N ASN A 424 -11.69 16.13 3.11
CA ASN A 424 -10.98 14.87 2.85
C ASN A 424 -11.87 13.82 2.18
N ALA A 425 -13.14 13.70 2.60
CA ALA A 425 -14.12 12.85 1.95
C ALA A 425 -14.47 13.35 0.55
N LEU A 426 -14.65 14.67 0.38
CA LEU A 426 -14.98 15.27 -0.90
C LEU A 426 -13.84 15.11 -1.92
N GLN A 427 -12.59 15.26 -1.50
CA GLN A 427 -11.41 14.94 -2.32
C GLN A 427 -11.32 13.46 -2.67
N ALA A 428 -11.70 12.57 -1.76
CA ALA A 428 -11.78 11.15 -2.06
C ALA A 428 -12.88 10.87 -3.10
N LEU A 429 -14.03 11.53 -3.00
CA LEU A 429 -15.12 11.44 -3.99
C LEU A 429 -14.72 12.03 -5.35
N ASP A 430 -13.91 13.09 -5.37
CA ASP A 430 -13.32 13.66 -6.58
C ASP A 430 -12.38 12.66 -7.25
N ALA A 431 -11.51 12.02 -6.48
CA ALA A 431 -10.62 10.98 -6.98
C ALA A 431 -11.37 9.74 -7.50
N LEU A 432 -12.55 9.45 -6.95
CA LEU A 432 -13.44 8.37 -7.40
C LEU A 432 -14.32 8.77 -8.60
N GLY A 433 -14.39 10.08 -8.92
CA GLY A 433 -15.14 10.63 -10.04
C GLY A 433 -16.61 10.92 -9.75
N VAL A 434 -17.04 10.91 -8.48
CA VAL A 434 -18.45 11.12 -8.09
C VAL A 434 -18.69 12.41 -7.30
N GLY A 435 -17.64 13.16 -6.97
CA GLY A 435 -17.73 14.39 -6.16
C GLY A 435 -18.70 15.43 -6.72
N ASP A 436 -18.65 15.70 -8.03
CA ASP A 436 -19.55 16.65 -8.69
C ASP A 436 -21.02 16.23 -8.63
N LYS A 437 -21.31 14.92 -8.74
CA LYS A 437 -22.68 14.41 -8.58
C LYS A 437 -23.19 14.66 -7.16
N ILE A 438 -22.34 14.47 -6.16
CA ILE A 438 -22.70 14.71 -4.76
C ILE A 438 -22.93 16.19 -4.49
N ARG A 439 -22.05 17.08 -4.98
CA ARG A 439 -22.19 18.54 -4.81
C ARG A 439 -23.46 19.12 -5.40
N LYS A 440 -23.84 18.69 -6.62
CA LYS A 440 -25.07 19.17 -7.29
C LYS A 440 -26.36 18.87 -6.52
N CYS A 441 -26.30 17.92 -5.61
CA CYS A 441 -27.45 17.33 -4.96
C CYS A 441 -27.57 17.73 -3.47
N HIS A 442 -26.57 18.43 -2.93
CA HIS A 442 -26.49 18.74 -1.50
C HIS A 442 -26.10 20.20 -1.29
N LEU A 443 -26.52 20.76 -0.15
CA LEU A 443 -26.19 22.13 0.22
C LEU A 443 -24.74 22.25 0.67
N HIS A 444 -24.06 23.26 0.15
CA HIS A 444 -22.77 23.70 0.65
C HIS A 444 -22.97 24.43 1.98
N LEU A 445 -22.51 23.83 3.07
CA LEU A 445 -22.60 24.45 4.39
C LEU A 445 -21.64 25.63 4.47
N GLN A 446 -22.17 26.75 4.96
CA GLN A 446 -21.49 28.04 4.97
C GLN A 446 -20.83 28.34 6.32
N GLU A 447 -21.43 27.88 7.43
CA GLU A 447 -20.92 28.13 8.78
C GLU A 447 -21.21 26.96 9.73
N LEU A 448 -20.36 26.81 10.73
CA LEU A 448 -20.52 25.92 11.88
C LEU A 448 -20.76 26.75 13.14
N HIS A 449 -21.92 26.61 13.76
CA HIS A 449 -22.31 27.33 14.96
C HIS A 449 -22.36 26.38 16.16
N VAL A 450 -21.83 26.85 17.29
CA VAL A 450 -21.79 26.11 18.54
C VAL A 450 -22.49 26.92 19.63
N PHE A 451 -23.49 26.30 20.25
CA PHE A 451 -24.36 26.87 21.26
C PHE A 451 -24.20 26.15 22.60
N SER A 452 -24.31 26.91 23.69
CA SER A 452 -24.47 26.37 25.03
C SER A 452 -25.93 25.97 25.25
N SER A 453 -26.19 24.70 25.59
CA SER A 453 -27.55 24.26 25.92
C SER A 453 -28.03 24.72 27.30
N PHE A 454 -27.15 25.32 28.10
CA PHE A 454 -27.50 25.90 29.41
C PHE A 454 -28.05 27.32 29.29
N THR A 455 -27.57 28.09 28.32
CA THR A 455 -27.91 29.52 28.19
C THR A 455 -28.61 29.85 26.87
N GLY A 456 -28.59 28.94 25.89
CA GLY A 456 -29.07 29.18 24.53
C GLY A 456 -28.14 30.09 23.71
N GLU A 457 -27.10 30.66 24.33
CA GLU A 457 -26.18 31.59 23.69
C GLU A 457 -25.18 30.88 22.77
N MET A 458 -24.81 31.55 21.68
CA MET A 458 -23.80 31.09 20.75
C MET A 458 -22.41 31.28 21.35
N ALA A 459 -21.73 30.18 21.63
CA ALA A 459 -20.36 30.17 22.15
C ALA A 459 -19.32 30.41 21.04
N HIS A 460 -19.58 29.92 19.82
CA HIS A 460 -18.64 30.03 18.71
C HIS A 460 -19.31 29.93 17.34
N ALA A 461 -18.78 30.63 16.35
CA ALA A 461 -19.14 30.49 14.94
C ALA A 461 -17.88 30.39 14.09
N THR A 462 -17.85 29.44 13.15
CA THR A 462 -16.74 29.23 12.22
C THR A 462 -17.26 29.30 10.79
N SER A 463 -16.66 30.15 9.95
CA SER A 463 -16.99 30.20 8.52
C SER A 463 -16.38 29.01 7.77
N LEU A 464 -17.18 28.37 6.94
CA LEU A 464 -16.81 27.30 6.01
C LEU A 464 -16.62 27.83 4.57
N ASN A 465 -17.06 29.08 4.32
CA ASN A 465 -16.89 29.77 3.03
C ASN A 465 -15.45 30.30 2.79
N GLU A 466 -14.60 30.29 3.81
CA GLU A 466 -13.22 30.73 3.67
C GLU A 466 -12.41 29.77 2.78
N GLN A 467 -11.64 30.34 1.83
CA GLN A 467 -10.69 29.57 1.04
C GLN A 467 -9.56 29.08 1.97
N GLY A 468 -9.52 27.77 2.20
CA GLY A 468 -8.33 27.12 2.72
C GLY A 468 -7.19 27.16 1.69
N LYS A 469 -5.95 26.95 2.14
CA LYS A 469 -4.74 27.09 1.32
C LYS A 469 -4.63 26.17 0.08
N ARG A 470 -5.49 25.16 -0.08
CA ARG A 470 -5.59 24.29 -1.27
C ARG A 470 -7.03 24.08 -1.75
N GLY A 471 -7.87 25.12 -1.60
CA GLY A 471 -9.26 25.12 -2.09
C GLY A 471 -10.28 25.45 -0.99
N PRO A 472 -11.58 25.43 -1.29
CA PRO A 472 -12.65 25.75 -0.32
C PRO A 472 -12.70 24.77 0.87
N ASN A 473 -12.97 25.25 2.09
CA ASN A 473 -13.22 24.43 3.31
C ASN A 473 -14.58 23.74 3.22
N GLU A 474 -14.75 22.96 2.17
CA GLU A 474 -16.03 22.45 1.77
C GLU A 474 -16.54 21.39 2.74
N MET A 475 -17.81 21.57 3.15
CA MET A 475 -18.53 20.62 3.97
C MET A 475 -19.95 20.45 3.42
N LEU A 476 -20.35 19.21 3.21
CA LEU A 476 -21.70 18.83 2.81
C LEU A 476 -22.26 17.85 3.84
N CYS A 477 -23.57 17.94 4.10
CA CYS A 477 -24.27 16.85 4.77
C CYS A 477 -24.89 15.95 3.70
N VAL A 478 -24.26 14.80 3.46
CA VAL A 478 -24.58 13.92 2.34
C VAL A 478 -25.51 12.82 2.79
N ARG A 479 -26.64 12.68 2.11
CA ARG A 479 -27.56 11.56 2.32
C ARG A 479 -26.87 10.23 2.02
N ARG A 480 -26.96 9.29 2.95
CA ARG A 480 -26.22 8.02 2.86
C ARG A 480 -26.67 7.20 1.66
N ASP A 481 -27.97 7.17 1.37
CA ASP A 481 -28.51 6.47 0.22
C ASP A 481 -28.05 7.07 -1.12
N TRP A 482 -27.99 8.41 -1.21
CA TRP A 482 -27.49 9.09 -2.42
C TRP A 482 -26.01 8.83 -2.63
N LEU A 483 -25.21 8.82 -1.56
CA LEU A 483 -23.79 8.49 -1.65
C LEU A 483 -23.56 7.06 -2.14
N LEU A 484 -24.25 6.08 -1.55
CA LEU A 484 -24.06 4.68 -1.94
C LEU A 484 -24.52 4.44 -3.38
N ARG A 485 -25.65 5.02 -3.81
CA ARG A 485 -26.12 4.95 -5.20
C ARG A 485 -25.16 5.61 -6.17
N ALA A 486 -24.63 6.80 -5.85
CA ALA A 486 -23.66 7.48 -6.70
C ALA A 486 -22.38 6.66 -6.92
N LEU A 487 -21.95 5.89 -5.91
CA LEU A 487 -20.83 4.96 -6.03
C LEU A 487 -21.19 3.68 -6.81
N GLU A 488 -22.38 3.12 -6.56
CA GLU A 488 -22.89 1.91 -7.24
C GLU A 488 -23.11 2.15 -8.74
N GLU A 489 -23.72 3.26 -9.14
CA GLU A 489 -24.03 3.59 -10.54
C GLU A 489 -22.80 3.70 -11.44
N GLU A 490 -21.62 3.94 -10.86
CA GLU A 490 -20.34 4.00 -11.60
C GLU A 490 -19.63 2.63 -11.67
N LEU A 491 -20.19 1.59 -11.06
CA LEU A 491 -19.67 0.23 -11.13
C LEU A 491 -20.35 -0.56 -12.25
N PRO A 492 -19.62 -1.47 -12.94
CA PRO A 492 -20.23 -2.37 -13.90
C PRO A 492 -21.33 -3.24 -13.26
N GLU A 493 -22.37 -3.51 -14.03
CA GLU A 493 -23.43 -4.43 -13.63
C GLU A 493 -22.85 -5.81 -13.24
N GLY A 494 -23.35 -6.38 -12.14
CA GLY A 494 -22.85 -7.64 -11.59
C GLY A 494 -21.59 -7.53 -10.72
N THR A 495 -21.07 -6.32 -10.46
CA THR A 495 -19.94 -6.12 -9.51
C THR A 495 -20.34 -6.46 -8.07
N ILE A 496 -21.59 -6.18 -7.69
CA ILE A 496 -22.12 -6.42 -6.34
C ILE A 496 -23.00 -7.67 -6.36
N ARG A 497 -22.74 -8.60 -5.43
CA ARG A 497 -23.54 -9.79 -5.19
C ARG A 497 -24.26 -9.66 -3.85
N TYR A 498 -25.57 -9.48 -3.91
CA TYR A 498 -26.46 -9.38 -2.76
C TYR A 498 -26.69 -10.75 -2.09
N SER A 499 -27.30 -10.74 -0.89
CA SER A 499 -27.58 -11.92 -0.07
C SER A 499 -26.38 -12.83 0.20
N SER A 500 -25.16 -12.30 0.10
CA SER A 500 -23.90 -13.03 0.14
C SER A 500 -23.15 -12.80 1.46
N LYS A 501 -23.69 -13.34 2.55
CA LYS A 501 -23.09 -13.17 3.89
C LYS A 501 -21.94 -14.14 4.12
N ILE A 502 -20.73 -13.64 4.33
CA ILE A 502 -19.59 -14.47 4.76
C ILE A 502 -19.77 -14.88 6.23
N VAL A 503 -19.49 -16.15 6.54
CA VAL A 503 -19.49 -16.72 7.89
C VAL A 503 -18.10 -17.17 8.35
N GLU A 504 -17.24 -17.61 7.43
CA GLU A 504 -15.92 -18.15 7.75
C GLU A 504 -14.92 -17.96 6.59
N ILE A 505 -13.63 -17.93 6.93
CA ILE A 505 -12.51 -17.75 5.99
C ILE A 505 -11.42 -18.77 6.31
N GLU A 506 -11.00 -19.54 5.31
CA GLU A 506 -9.95 -20.55 5.42
C GLU A 506 -8.74 -20.22 4.53
N GLU A 507 -7.54 -20.62 4.96
CA GLU A 507 -6.31 -20.50 4.18
C GLU A 507 -6.17 -21.69 3.22
N ASP A 508 -5.91 -21.41 1.94
CA ASP A 508 -5.62 -22.42 0.91
C ASP A 508 -4.47 -21.95 0.01
N GLY A 509 -3.23 -22.17 0.46
CA GLY A 509 -2.02 -21.69 -0.22
C GLY A 509 -2.03 -20.17 -0.44
N ASP A 510 -1.84 -19.76 -1.70
CA ASP A 510 -1.88 -18.34 -2.12
C ASP A 510 -3.31 -17.78 -2.23
N ALA A 511 -4.36 -18.60 -2.11
CA ALA A 511 -5.75 -18.15 -2.16
C ALA A 511 -6.43 -18.19 -0.78
N LYS A 512 -7.66 -17.68 -0.72
CA LYS A 512 -8.53 -17.70 0.46
C LYS A 512 -9.87 -18.27 0.09
N ILE A 513 -10.37 -19.16 0.93
CA ILE A 513 -11.67 -19.79 0.78
C ILE A 513 -12.65 -19.05 1.70
N LEU A 514 -13.71 -18.49 1.12
CA LEU A 514 -14.76 -17.76 1.81
C LEU A 514 -16.01 -18.62 1.86
N HIS A 515 -16.49 -18.92 3.07
CA HIS A 515 -17.72 -19.67 3.30
C HIS A 515 -18.87 -18.70 3.51
N LEU A 516 -19.94 -18.86 2.75
CA LEU A 516 -21.14 -18.03 2.83
C LEU A 516 -22.22 -18.73 3.68
N ALA A 517 -23.13 -17.93 4.23
CA ALA A 517 -24.22 -18.39 5.09
C ALA A 517 -25.23 -19.28 4.36
N ASP A 518 -25.33 -19.15 3.04
CA ASP A 518 -26.13 -20.01 2.16
C ASP A 518 -25.36 -21.28 1.74
N GLY A 519 -24.22 -21.57 2.38
CA GLY A 519 -23.37 -22.73 2.09
C GLY A 519 -22.52 -22.59 0.82
N ALA A 520 -22.58 -21.46 0.10
CA ALA A 520 -21.71 -21.23 -1.04
C ALA A 520 -20.24 -21.05 -0.60
N ILE A 521 -19.31 -21.46 -1.45
CA ILE A 521 -17.87 -21.33 -1.20
C ILE A 521 -17.24 -20.54 -2.34
N LEU A 522 -16.50 -19.47 -2.02
CA LEU A 522 -15.81 -18.63 -2.99
C LEU A 522 -14.30 -18.67 -2.78
N ARG A 523 -13.53 -18.76 -3.87
CA ARG A 523 -12.07 -18.71 -3.84
C ARG A 523 -11.58 -17.34 -4.32
N ALA A 524 -10.82 -16.65 -3.49
CA ALA A 524 -10.34 -15.30 -3.75
C ALA A 524 -8.81 -15.21 -3.65
N LYS A 525 -8.16 -14.48 -4.57
CA LYS A 525 -6.73 -14.15 -4.46
C LYS A 525 -6.44 -12.96 -3.56
N VAL A 526 -7.43 -12.12 -3.29
CA VAL A 526 -7.33 -11.02 -2.32
C VAL A 526 -8.68 -10.90 -1.63
N VAL A 527 -8.68 -10.73 -0.31
CA VAL A 527 -9.90 -10.51 0.48
C VAL A 527 -9.80 -9.19 1.23
N ILE A 528 -10.76 -8.30 1.00
CA ILE A 528 -10.84 -6.98 1.67
C ILE A 528 -12.11 -6.94 2.52
N GLY A 529 -11.96 -6.97 3.84
CA GLY A 529 -13.09 -6.86 4.77
C GLY A 529 -13.58 -5.43 4.93
N CYS A 530 -14.79 -5.16 4.44
CA CYS A 530 -15.54 -3.90 4.58
C CYS A 530 -16.89 -4.12 5.28
N ASP A 531 -17.00 -5.20 6.06
CA ASP A 531 -18.21 -5.76 6.66
C ASP A 531 -18.57 -5.16 8.03
N GLY A 532 -18.02 -3.98 8.31
CA GLY A 532 -18.42 -3.11 9.42
C GLY A 532 -17.98 -3.58 10.81
N VAL A 533 -18.63 -3.04 11.83
CA VAL A 533 -18.24 -3.18 13.26
C VAL A 533 -18.17 -4.65 13.72
N ASN A 534 -18.95 -5.55 13.12
CA ASN A 534 -19.00 -6.98 13.47
C ASN A 534 -18.22 -7.86 12.48
N SER A 535 -17.19 -7.31 11.84
CA SER A 535 -16.46 -7.92 10.74
C SER A 535 -15.92 -9.33 11.05
N VAL A 536 -16.23 -10.28 10.17
CA VAL A 536 -15.69 -11.65 10.16
C VAL A 536 -14.23 -11.63 9.71
N VAL A 537 -13.89 -10.77 8.75
CA VAL A 537 -12.51 -10.61 8.25
C VAL A 537 -11.60 -10.03 9.35
N ALA A 538 -12.06 -9.03 10.09
CA ALA A 538 -11.32 -8.45 11.21
C ALA A 538 -11.09 -9.47 12.33
N LYS A 539 -12.10 -10.31 12.62
CA LYS A 539 -11.98 -11.41 13.57
C LYS A 539 -10.93 -12.42 13.10
N TRP A 540 -10.92 -12.78 11.82
CA TRP A 540 -9.95 -13.71 11.24
C TRP A 540 -8.51 -13.18 11.33
N LEU A 541 -8.32 -11.87 11.11
CA LEU A 541 -7.03 -11.17 11.28
C LEU A 541 -6.61 -11.01 12.75
N GLY A 542 -7.45 -11.41 13.72
CA GLY A 542 -7.17 -11.30 15.14
C GLY A 542 -7.33 -9.88 15.71
N LEU A 543 -8.08 -8.99 15.05
CA LEU A 543 -8.37 -7.66 15.60
C LEU A 543 -9.28 -7.76 16.82
N ALA A 544 -9.02 -6.92 17.82
CA ALA A 544 -9.86 -6.82 19.01
C ALA A 544 -11.30 -6.44 18.64
N LYS A 545 -12.26 -7.03 19.36
CA LYS A 545 -13.69 -6.68 19.25
C LYS A 545 -13.89 -5.21 19.62
N PRO A 546 -14.75 -4.45 18.92
CA PRO A 546 -15.07 -3.09 19.30
C PRO A 546 -15.70 -3.01 20.69
N SER A 547 -15.23 -2.07 21.49
CA SER A 547 -15.71 -1.78 22.84
C SER A 547 -16.90 -0.83 22.80
N TYR A 548 -17.86 -1.03 23.70
CA TYR A 548 -18.93 -0.07 23.94
C TYR A 548 -18.36 1.18 24.64
N SER A 549 -18.71 2.38 24.17
CA SER A 549 -18.20 3.62 24.76
C SER A 549 -18.97 4.11 25.98
N GLY A 550 -20.01 3.40 26.43
CA GLY A 550 -20.91 3.87 27.48
C GLY A 550 -21.90 4.95 27.02
N ARG A 551 -22.06 5.15 25.70
CA ARG A 551 -22.90 6.21 25.11
C ARG A 551 -23.83 5.66 24.04
N LEU A 552 -25.00 6.28 23.92
CA LEU A 552 -25.97 6.04 22.85
C LEU A 552 -26.00 7.24 21.90
N ALA A 553 -26.39 6.98 20.66
CA ALA A 553 -26.67 8.01 19.68
C ALA A 553 -28.02 7.78 19.03
N THR A 554 -28.92 8.75 19.12
CA THR A 554 -30.14 8.84 18.32
C THR A 554 -29.87 9.74 17.12
N ARG A 555 -30.29 9.31 15.95
CA ARG A 555 -30.12 10.05 14.70
C ARG A 555 -31.46 10.08 13.99
N GLY A 556 -31.74 11.17 13.29
CA GLY A 556 -32.95 11.24 12.48
C GLY A 556 -32.84 12.19 11.30
N LEU A 557 -33.82 12.09 10.41
CA LEU A 557 -33.95 12.94 9.23
C LEU A 557 -35.35 13.55 9.21
N ALA A 558 -35.42 14.86 9.08
CA ALA A 558 -36.66 15.60 8.92
C ALA A 558 -36.82 16.00 7.46
N CYS A 559 -37.96 15.65 6.86
CA CYS A 559 -38.29 15.94 5.47
C CYS A 559 -39.30 17.10 5.37
N TYR A 560 -38.99 18.06 4.51
CA TYR A 560 -39.73 19.27 4.20
C TYR A 560 -40.00 19.32 2.69
N PRO A 561 -41.05 18.65 2.19
CA PRO A 561 -41.30 18.56 0.74
C PRO A 561 -41.45 19.91 0.03
N GLY A 562 -41.90 20.95 0.75
CA GLY A 562 -42.03 22.32 0.23
C GLY A 562 -40.79 23.21 0.41
N GLY A 563 -39.67 22.63 0.85
CA GLY A 563 -38.48 23.35 1.26
C GLY A 563 -38.48 23.69 2.75
N HIS A 564 -37.32 23.60 3.40
CA HIS A 564 -37.19 23.83 4.84
C HIS A 564 -36.89 25.30 5.21
N GLY A 565 -36.37 26.11 4.29
CA GLY A 565 -36.08 27.53 4.51
C GLY A 565 -34.93 27.86 5.49
N PHE A 566 -34.43 26.89 6.26
CA PHE A 566 -33.23 27.05 7.10
C PHE A 566 -31.97 27.45 6.32
N ASP A 567 -31.15 28.30 6.94
CA ASP A 567 -29.81 28.62 6.46
C ASP A 567 -28.92 27.37 6.35
N PRO A 568 -27.98 27.30 5.38
CA PRO A 568 -27.05 26.20 5.21
C PRO A 568 -25.94 26.22 6.27
N LYS A 569 -26.31 26.07 7.54
CA LYS A 569 -25.42 26.15 8.70
C LYS A 569 -25.51 24.86 9.52
N PHE A 570 -24.37 24.36 9.98
CA PHE A 570 -24.34 23.27 10.96
C PHE A 570 -24.44 23.87 12.36
N LYS A 571 -25.53 23.58 13.09
CA LYS A 571 -25.72 24.00 14.48
C LYS A 571 -25.42 22.84 15.43
N MET A 572 -24.56 23.06 16.43
CA MET A 572 -24.26 22.10 17.51
C MET A 572 -24.60 22.71 18.86
N PHE A 573 -25.21 21.91 19.74
CA PHE A 573 -25.58 22.29 21.10
C PHE A 573 -24.89 21.35 22.10
N PHE A 574 -24.25 21.94 23.11
CA PHE A 574 -23.52 21.20 24.15
C PHE A 574 -24.00 21.60 25.54
N GLY A 575 -24.21 20.60 26.39
CA GLY A 575 -24.53 20.80 27.79
C GLY A 575 -25.52 19.76 28.31
N HIS A 576 -25.81 19.81 29.61
CA HIS A 576 -26.77 18.90 30.27
C HIS A 576 -26.48 17.40 30.05
N GLY A 577 -25.21 17.03 29.82
CA GLY A 577 -24.80 15.63 29.60
C GLY A 577 -25.17 15.06 28.23
N PHE A 578 -25.57 15.91 27.27
CA PHE A 578 -25.83 15.52 25.89
C PHE A 578 -25.10 16.40 24.88
N ARG A 579 -25.07 15.92 23.64
CA ARG A 579 -24.72 16.69 22.45
C ARG A 579 -25.80 16.55 21.39
N LEU A 580 -26.24 17.67 20.85
CA LEU A 580 -27.20 17.73 19.75
C LEU A 580 -26.57 18.42 18.54
N GLY A 581 -26.81 17.92 17.34
CA GLY A 581 -26.40 18.56 16.09
C GLY A 581 -27.53 18.55 15.06
N VAL A 582 -27.64 19.63 14.30
CA VAL A 582 -28.62 19.81 13.22
C VAL A 582 -27.93 20.34 11.98
N ILE A 583 -28.12 19.66 10.85
CA ILE A 583 -27.39 19.88 9.61
C ILE A 583 -28.33 19.76 8.40
N PRO A 584 -28.57 20.84 7.65
CA PRO A 584 -29.27 20.78 6.36
C PRO A 584 -28.49 19.93 5.35
N CYS A 585 -29.17 19.00 4.68
CA CYS A 585 -28.58 18.12 3.65
C CYS A 585 -28.79 18.69 2.24
N ASN A 586 -30.04 19.04 1.94
CA ASN A 586 -30.51 19.64 0.70
C ASN A 586 -31.72 20.52 1.06
N ASP A 587 -32.34 21.20 0.09
CA ASP A 587 -33.46 22.13 0.34
C ASP A 587 -34.64 21.53 1.11
N THR A 588 -34.78 20.19 1.11
CA THR A 588 -35.91 19.47 1.71
C THR A 588 -35.54 18.64 2.94
N ASP A 589 -34.29 18.22 3.10
CA ASP A 589 -33.91 17.24 4.11
C ASP A 589 -32.96 17.86 5.15
N VAL A 590 -33.29 17.70 6.42
CA VAL A 590 -32.45 18.15 7.55
C VAL A 590 -32.08 16.97 8.44
N TYR A 591 -30.78 16.72 8.57
CA TYR A 591 -30.23 15.68 9.42
C TYR A 591 -30.01 16.18 10.84
N TRP A 592 -30.30 15.35 11.84
CA TRP A 592 -29.95 15.63 13.21
C TRP A 592 -29.42 14.40 13.95
N PHE A 593 -28.65 14.65 15.00
CA PHE A 593 -28.17 13.62 15.90
C PHE A 593 -28.15 14.11 17.34
N PHE A 594 -28.37 13.18 18.27
CA PHE A 594 -28.37 13.38 19.71
C PHE A 594 -27.53 12.27 20.36
N THR A 595 -26.46 12.62 21.09
CA THR A 595 -25.63 11.66 21.81
C THR A 595 -25.65 11.94 23.31
N TRP A 596 -25.68 10.88 24.12
CA TRP A 596 -25.69 10.98 25.57
C TRP A 596 -25.18 9.69 26.24
N SER A 597 -24.83 9.81 27.52
CA SER A 597 -24.62 8.67 28.42
C SER A 597 -25.93 8.30 29.16
N PRO A 598 -26.47 7.08 28.98
CA PRO A 598 -27.66 6.66 29.70
C PRO A 598 -27.40 6.50 31.22
N SER A 599 -28.39 6.86 32.03
CA SER A 599 -28.41 6.73 33.50
C SER A 599 -29.23 5.50 33.95
N GLU A 600 -29.07 5.06 35.20
CA GLU A 600 -29.83 3.91 35.75
C GLU A 600 -31.36 4.12 35.74
N HIS A 601 -31.83 5.37 35.59
CA HIS A 601 -33.25 5.73 35.52
C HIS A 601 -33.78 5.87 34.08
N ASP A 602 -32.93 5.75 33.05
CA ASP A 602 -33.35 5.77 31.66
C ASP A 602 -33.80 4.35 31.25
N ASP A 603 -35.10 4.13 31.06
CA ASP A 603 -35.64 2.85 30.55
C ASP A 603 -35.14 2.59 29.10
N ASP A 604 -34.55 1.42 28.87
CA ASP A 604 -33.99 0.95 27.59
C ASP A 604 -35.00 0.99 26.43
N ALA A 605 -36.30 0.87 26.71
CA ALA A 605 -37.37 1.00 25.72
C ALA A 605 -37.68 2.48 25.40
N LEU A 606 -37.56 3.36 26.39
CA LEU A 606 -37.81 4.80 26.26
C LEU A 606 -36.64 5.49 25.53
N ALA A 607 -35.39 5.10 25.82
CA ALA A 607 -34.16 5.57 25.17
C ALA A 607 -34.12 5.38 23.64
N LYS A 608 -34.99 4.51 23.10
CA LYS A 608 -35.12 4.24 21.66
C LYS A 608 -36.17 5.10 20.96
N ASN A 609 -36.90 5.95 21.69
CA ASN A 609 -38.03 6.72 21.16
C ASN A 609 -37.71 8.20 20.99
N LYS A 610 -38.15 8.81 19.88
CA LYS A 610 -38.11 10.27 19.62
C LYS A 610 -38.58 11.11 20.81
N LYS A 611 -39.60 10.62 21.53
CA LYS A 611 -40.16 11.27 22.72
C LYS A 611 -39.14 11.45 23.85
N PHE A 612 -38.22 10.51 24.03
CA PHE A 612 -37.16 10.62 25.04
C PHE A 612 -36.19 11.76 24.74
N VAL A 613 -35.77 11.90 23.47
CA VAL A 613 -34.92 13.01 23.04
C VAL A 613 -35.61 14.33 23.35
N LEU A 614 -36.87 14.50 22.94
CA LEU A 614 -37.64 15.72 23.20
C LEU A 614 -37.80 16.01 24.70
N THR A 615 -38.07 15.00 25.53
CA THR A 615 -38.15 15.18 26.99
C THR A 615 -36.83 15.67 27.59
N LYS A 616 -35.67 15.15 27.15
CA LYS A 616 -34.36 15.64 27.61
C LYS A 616 -34.09 17.06 27.13
N LEU A 617 -34.48 17.40 25.90
CA LEU A 617 -34.27 18.73 25.35
C LEU A 617 -35.18 19.80 26.01
N ASN A 618 -36.36 19.44 26.52
CA ASN A 618 -37.24 20.37 27.24
C ASN A 618 -36.61 20.95 28.53
N SER A 619 -35.60 20.28 29.09
CA SER A 619 -34.84 20.79 30.23
C SER A 619 -33.68 21.72 29.86
N ALA A 620 -33.46 21.98 28.57
CA ALA A 620 -32.34 22.77 28.05
C ALA A 620 -32.84 23.97 27.22
N GLU A 621 -32.00 25.00 27.12
CA GLU A 621 -32.25 26.19 26.29
C GLU A 621 -31.95 25.87 24.81
N ILE A 622 -32.91 25.25 24.12
CA ILE A 622 -32.84 24.87 22.72
C ILE A 622 -33.87 25.65 21.90
N PRO A 623 -33.49 26.27 20.76
CA PRO A 623 -34.42 27.02 19.93
C PRO A 623 -35.61 26.17 19.45
N ALA A 624 -36.81 26.75 19.43
CA ALA A 624 -38.04 26.05 19.03
C ALA A 624 -37.95 25.43 17.62
N GLU A 625 -37.25 26.08 16.69
CA GLU A 625 -36.96 25.55 15.35
C GLU A 625 -36.24 24.18 15.36
N VAL A 626 -35.35 23.95 16.33
CA VAL A 626 -34.60 22.70 16.45
C VAL A 626 -35.48 21.59 17.01
N LEU A 627 -36.36 21.92 17.95
CA LEU A 627 -37.35 20.97 18.48
C LEU A 627 -38.34 20.54 17.39
N GLU A 628 -38.79 21.48 16.55
CA GLU A 628 -39.67 21.20 15.41
C GLU A 628 -39.04 20.22 14.42
N ILE A 629 -37.76 20.39 14.10
CA ILE A 629 -37.01 19.46 13.22
C ILE A 629 -37.06 18.03 13.77
N ILE A 630 -36.82 17.87 15.07
CA ILE A 630 -36.85 16.56 15.73
C ILE A 630 -38.28 16.01 15.73
N GLU A 631 -39.27 16.82 16.11
CA GLU A 631 -40.70 16.44 16.14
C GLU A 631 -41.22 15.99 14.78
N ARG A 632 -40.81 16.66 13.70
CA ARG A 632 -41.22 16.36 12.33
C ARG A 632 -40.64 15.06 11.78
N SER A 633 -39.53 14.59 12.33
CA SER A 633 -38.90 13.34 11.89
C SER A 633 -39.84 12.15 12.15
N GLU A 634 -40.13 11.36 11.11
CA GLU A 634 -40.97 10.17 11.23
C GLU A 634 -40.29 9.08 12.06
N ALA A 635 -41.06 8.22 12.73
CA ALA A 635 -40.49 7.17 13.59
C ALA A 635 -39.58 6.19 12.83
N LYS A 636 -39.88 5.93 11.55
CA LYS A 636 -39.05 5.10 10.66
C LYS A 636 -37.70 5.76 10.32
N ASP A 637 -37.66 7.09 10.42
CA ASP A 637 -36.51 7.94 10.14
C ASP A 637 -35.85 8.43 11.45
N VAL A 638 -35.93 7.63 12.52
CA VAL A 638 -35.19 7.82 13.77
C VAL A 638 -34.60 6.49 14.23
N LEU A 639 -33.30 6.46 14.51
CA LEU A 639 -32.59 5.26 14.96
C LEU A 639 -31.69 5.59 16.15
N THR A 640 -31.86 4.84 17.23
CA THR A 640 -30.92 4.84 18.37
C THR A 640 -29.99 3.64 18.27
N ALA A 641 -28.68 3.87 18.38
CA ALA A 641 -27.67 2.81 18.37
C ALA A 641 -26.58 3.06 19.42
N PRO A 642 -26.00 1.98 20.02
CA PRO A 642 -24.86 2.12 20.91
C PRO A 642 -23.61 2.54 20.15
N LEU A 643 -22.88 3.48 20.73
CA LEU A 643 -21.61 3.92 20.19
C LEU A 643 -20.50 2.94 20.57
N ARG A 644 -19.77 2.48 19.55
CA ARG A 644 -18.68 1.52 19.69
C ARG A 644 -17.42 2.08 19.07
N PHE A 645 -16.28 1.70 19.63
CA PHE A 645 -14.97 2.06 19.10
C PHE A 645 -13.97 0.93 19.31
N ARG A 646 -12.92 0.89 18.50
CA ARG A 646 -11.80 -0.03 18.73
C ARG A 646 -10.68 0.70 19.50
N PRO A 647 -10.22 0.21 20.67
CA PRO A 647 -9.18 0.89 21.43
C PRO A 647 -7.92 1.16 20.57
N PRO A 648 -7.42 2.41 20.51
CA PRO A 648 -6.30 2.77 19.62
C PRO A 648 -5.06 1.90 19.80
N LEU A 649 -4.71 1.56 21.04
CA LEU A 649 -3.55 0.70 21.33
C LEU A 649 -3.71 -0.71 20.75
N SER A 650 -4.94 -1.26 20.77
CA SER A 650 -5.22 -2.57 20.16
C SER A 650 -5.03 -2.53 18.64
N LEU A 651 -5.32 -1.40 18.00
CA LEU A 651 -5.15 -1.23 16.56
C LEU A 651 -3.69 -1.05 16.14
N LEU A 652 -2.89 -0.35 16.95
CA LEU A 652 -1.45 -0.15 16.71
C LEU A 652 -0.67 -1.47 16.76
N LEU A 653 -1.10 -2.41 17.60
CA LEU A 653 -0.46 -3.71 17.79
C LEU A 653 -1.05 -4.83 16.92
N ALA A 654 -2.20 -4.61 16.26
CA ALA A 654 -2.89 -5.62 15.47
C ALA A 654 -2.37 -5.76 14.03
N SER A 655 -2.63 -6.93 13.45
CA SER A 655 -2.38 -7.22 12.03
C SER A 655 -3.53 -6.72 11.17
N ILE A 656 -3.41 -5.49 10.64
CA ILE A 656 -4.41 -4.88 9.73
C ILE A 656 -4.48 -5.60 8.38
N SER A 657 -3.39 -6.25 8.00
CA SER A 657 -3.29 -7.15 6.85
C SER A 657 -2.51 -8.41 7.24
N LYS A 658 -2.79 -9.54 6.60
CA LYS A 658 -2.01 -10.78 6.71
C LYS A 658 -2.05 -11.49 5.35
N GLY A 659 -0.88 -11.68 4.73
CA GLY A 659 -0.80 -12.19 3.36
C GLY A 659 -1.63 -11.31 2.41
N ASN A 660 -2.54 -11.95 1.68
CA ASN A 660 -3.47 -11.35 0.73
C ASN A 660 -4.83 -10.94 1.33
N VAL A 661 -4.92 -10.73 2.65
CA VAL A 661 -6.15 -10.31 3.34
C VAL A 661 -5.93 -8.99 4.08
N CYS A 662 -6.87 -8.05 4.01
CA CYS A 662 -6.88 -6.82 4.82
C CYS A 662 -8.30 -6.36 5.18
N VAL A 663 -8.42 -5.32 6.02
CA VAL A 663 -9.71 -4.70 6.40
C VAL A 663 -9.73 -3.19 6.19
N ALA A 664 -10.92 -2.62 5.95
CA ALA A 664 -11.18 -1.19 5.72
C ALA A 664 -12.52 -0.74 6.31
N GLY A 665 -12.71 0.57 6.44
CA GLY A 665 -13.90 1.16 7.05
C GLY A 665 -14.08 0.74 8.51
N ASP A 666 -15.34 0.61 8.93
CA ASP A 666 -15.70 0.21 10.29
C ASP A 666 -15.23 -1.21 10.67
N ALA A 667 -14.80 -2.04 9.70
CA ALA A 667 -14.12 -3.30 10.01
C ALA A 667 -12.71 -3.06 10.60
N LEU A 668 -12.04 -1.99 10.20
CA LEU A 668 -10.70 -1.57 10.64
C LEU A 668 -10.74 -0.53 11.78
N HIS A 669 -11.58 0.49 11.66
CA HIS A 669 -11.52 1.66 12.55
C HIS A 669 -12.89 2.17 13.01
N PRO A 670 -13.72 1.29 13.62
CA PRO A 670 -14.98 1.75 14.19
C PRO A 670 -14.67 2.79 15.28
N MET A 671 -15.34 3.94 15.19
CA MET A 671 -15.10 5.10 16.05
C MET A 671 -16.42 5.76 16.45
N THR A 672 -16.38 6.51 17.54
CA THR A 672 -17.51 7.35 17.93
C THR A 672 -17.69 8.50 16.93
N PRO A 673 -18.91 8.99 16.69
CA PRO A 673 -19.19 9.95 15.62
C PRO A 673 -18.73 11.37 15.94
N ASP A 674 -17.95 11.57 17.01
CA ASP A 674 -17.79 12.87 17.61
C ASP A 674 -17.08 13.89 16.69
N LEU A 675 -16.23 13.38 15.79
CA LEU A 675 -15.54 14.15 14.74
C LEU A 675 -16.24 14.09 13.37
N GLY A 676 -17.28 13.28 13.20
CA GLY A 676 -17.90 13.02 11.89
C GLY A 676 -16.97 12.35 10.87
N GLN A 677 -15.92 11.66 11.32
CA GLN A 677 -14.85 11.14 10.43
C GLN A 677 -15.00 9.69 9.99
N GLY A 678 -15.92 8.89 10.54
CA GLY A 678 -16.03 7.46 10.19
C GLY A 678 -16.28 7.22 8.70
N GLY A 679 -17.32 7.83 8.14
CA GLY A 679 -17.62 7.75 6.70
C GLY A 679 -16.54 8.40 5.83
N CYS A 680 -15.93 9.49 6.31
CA CYS A 680 -14.84 10.17 5.61
C CYS A 680 -13.60 9.27 5.50
N ALA A 681 -13.20 8.62 6.59
CA ALA A 681 -12.07 7.70 6.65
C ALA A 681 -12.32 6.44 5.80
N ALA A 682 -13.57 5.97 5.70
CA ALA A 682 -13.95 4.87 4.82
C ALA A 682 -13.77 5.22 3.32
N LEU A 683 -14.09 6.46 2.92
CA LEU A 683 -13.83 6.93 1.54
C LEU A 683 -12.33 7.07 1.26
N GLU A 684 -11.56 7.60 2.23
CA GLU A 684 -10.10 7.61 2.15
C GLU A 684 -9.51 6.21 1.98
N ASP A 685 -10.01 5.22 2.73
CA ASP A 685 -9.55 3.83 2.59
C ASP A 685 -9.77 3.31 1.17
N GLY A 686 -10.91 3.62 0.55
CA GLY A 686 -11.23 3.25 -0.83
C GLY A 686 -10.17 3.70 -1.81
N VAL A 687 -9.78 4.98 -1.75
CA VAL A 687 -8.77 5.57 -2.63
C VAL A 687 -7.37 5.02 -2.32
N VAL A 688 -7.00 4.90 -1.03
CA VAL A 688 -5.67 4.42 -0.64
C VAL A 688 -5.49 2.93 -0.97
N LEU A 689 -6.49 2.08 -0.73
CA LEU A 689 -6.45 0.66 -1.12
C LEU A 689 -6.34 0.52 -2.62
N ALA A 690 -7.17 1.23 -3.39
CA ALA A 690 -7.13 1.18 -4.84
C ALA A 690 -5.76 1.59 -5.39
N ARG A 691 -5.11 2.59 -4.79
CA ARG A 691 -3.74 3.00 -5.13
C ARG A 691 -2.73 1.89 -4.80
N CYS A 692 -2.72 1.40 -3.56
CA CYS A 692 -1.72 0.42 -3.12
C CYS A 692 -1.86 -0.94 -3.82
N LEU A 693 -3.09 -1.36 -4.13
CA LEU A 693 -3.39 -2.66 -4.71
C LEU A 693 -3.46 -2.64 -6.25
N GLY A 694 -3.97 -1.55 -6.83
CA GLY A 694 -4.09 -1.40 -8.29
C GLY A 694 -2.75 -1.54 -9.00
N ASP A 695 -1.73 -0.86 -8.50
CA ASP A 695 -0.38 -0.88 -9.09
C ASP A 695 0.33 -2.23 -8.85
N ALA A 696 0.04 -2.89 -7.72
CA ALA A 696 0.59 -4.21 -7.38
C ALA A 696 0.04 -5.35 -8.25
N ILE A 697 -1.25 -5.31 -8.59
CA ILE A 697 -1.94 -6.31 -9.42
C ILE A 697 -1.60 -6.12 -10.92
N LEU A 698 -1.41 -4.89 -11.39
CA LEU A 698 -1.19 -4.59 -12.81
C LEU A 698 0.30 -4.55 -13.22
N GLY A 699 1.23 -4.47 -12.27
CA GLY A 699 2.66 -4.45 -12.53
C GLY A 699 3.23 -5.80 -13.01
N GLY A 700 3.32 -6.00 -14.33
CA GLY A 700 3.85 -7.21 -14.97
C GLY A 700 5.38 -7.28 -15.18
N GLY A 701 6.16 -6.29 -14.69
CA GLY A 701 7.56 -6.10 -15.12
C GLY A 701 8.66 -6.18 -14.05
N GLY A 702 8.35 -6.35 -12.76
CA GLY A 702 9.36 -6.40 -11.68
C GLY A 702 9.57 -7.83 -11.17
N GLY A 703 10.82 -8.29 -11.09
CA GLY A 703 11.23 -9.68 -10.78
C GLY A 703 10.90 -10.26 -9.40
N GLY A 704 9.63 -10.24 -8.99
CA GLY A 704 9.09 -10.94 -7.82
C GLY A 704 7.76 -11.65 -8.15
N ALA A 705 7.34 -12.58 -7.30
CA ALA A 705 6.06 -13.29 -7.49
C ALA A 705 4.87 -12.33 -7.28
N GLU A 706 3.76 -12.51 -8.01
CA GLU A 706 2.56 -11.66 -7.90
C GLU A 706 2.01 -11.60 -6.46
N SER A 707 2.05 -12.72 -5.74
CA SER A 707 1.65 -12.85 -4.33
C SER A 707 2.44 -11.89 -3.41
N GLU A 708 3.75 -11.76 -3.62
CA GLU A 708 4.61 -10.88 -2.82
C GLU A 708 4.30 -9.39 -3.06
N ARG A 709 3.97 -9.01 -4.31
CA ARG A 709 3.59 -7.63 -4.64
C ARG A 709 2.26 -7.26 -4.01
N ILE A 710 1.27 -8.16 -4.07
CA ILE A 710 -0.03 -7.98 -3.44
C ILE A 710 0.14 -7.82 -1.92
N GLU A 711 0.90 -8.70 -1.27
CA GLU A 711 1.16 -8.61 0.16
C GLU A 711 1.88 -7.30 0.52
N ALA A 712 2.86 -6.88 -0.27
CA ALA A 712 3.55 -5.60 -0.06
C ALA A 712 2.60 -4.40 -0.20
N GLY A 713 1.69 -4.41 -1.18
CA GLY A 713 0.67 -3.38 -1.36
C GLY A 713 -0.30 -3.30 -0.17
N LEU A 714 -0.80 -4.45 0.30
CA LEU A 714 -1.67 -4.50 1.48
C LEU A 714 -0.94 -4.08 2.76
N ARG A 715 0.35 -4.42 2.89
CA ARG A 715 1.19 -3.99 4.02
C ARG A 715 1.43 -2.48 4.00
N GLU A 716 1.57 -1.87 2.82
CA GLU A 716 1.69 -0.42 2.67
C GLU A 716 0.37 0.29 2.99
N TYR A 717 -0.77 -0.22 2.52
CA TYR A 717 -2.08 0.25 2.95
C TYR A 717 -2.22 0.20 4.49
N ALA A 718 -1.90 -0.95 5.09
CA ALA A 718 -1.92 -1.12 6.54
C ALA A 718 -1.01 -0.12 7.25
N ARG A 719 0.19 0.16 6.71
CA ARG A 719 1.13 1.14 7.26
C ARG A 719 0.55 2.56 7.23
N ILE A 720 -0.03 2.97 6.11
CA ILE A 720 -0.62 4.30 5.91
C ILE A 720 -1.82 4.49 6.85
N ARG A 721 -2.72 3.48 6.93
CA ARG A 721 -3.98 3.63 7.67
C ARG A 721 -3.86 3.37 9.17
N ARG A 722 -2.85 2.65 9.64
CA ARG A 722 -2.68 2.31 11.09
C ARG A 722 -2.73 3.54 11.98
N TRP A 723 -1.82 4.49 11.77
CA TRP A 723 -1.70 5.67 12.62
C TRP A 723 -2.87 6.63 12.45
N ARG A 724 -3.26 6.89 11.20
CA ARG A 724 -4.43 7.74 10.88
C ARG A 724 -5.70 7.25 11.57
N SER A 725 -5.95 5.94 11.52
CA SER A 725 -7.09 5.32 12.17
C SER A 725 -7.02 5.41 13.69
N ALA A 726 -5.86 5.10 14.28
CA ALA A 726 -5.66 5.14 15.73
C ALA A 726 -5.84 6.57 16.28
N GLU A 727 -5.33 7.57 15.57
CA GLU A 727 -5.47 8.99 15.90
C GLU A 727 -6.94 9.43 15.83
N LEU A 728 -7.64 9.12 14.74
CA LEU A 728 -9.06 9.46 14.58
C LEU A 728 -9.93 8.84 15.68
N ILE A 729 -9.72 7.55 15.98
CA ILE A 729 -10.48 6.87 17.04
C ILE A 729 -10.17 7.49 18.41
N GLY A 730 -8.88 7.69 18.73
CA GLY A 730 -8.46 8.25 20.02
C GLY A 730 -8.99 9.67 20.23
N THR A 731 -8.91 10.50 19.20
CA THR A 731 -9.38 11.88 19.22
C THR A 731 -10.91 11.94 19.32
N ALA A 732 -11.63 11.14 18.52
CA ALA A 732 -13.09 11.08 18.59
C ALA A 732 -13.58 10.67 19.99
N TYR A 733 -12.96 9.65 20.58
CA TYR A 733 -13.29 9.22 21.94
C TYR A 733 -13.03 10.31 22.98
N ALA A 734 -11.85 10.94 22.94
CA ALA A 734 -11.49 11.99 23.89
C ALA A 734 -12.40 13.22 23.76
N VAL A 735 -12.71 13.64 22.53
CA VAL A 735 -13.61 14.78 22.26
C VAL A 735 -15.01 14.49 22.77
N GLY A 736 -15.57 13.31 22.48
CA GLY A 736 -16.89 12.93 22.97
C GLY A 736 -16.97 12.89 24.50
N PHE A 737 -15.96 12.31 25.15
CA PHE A 737 -15.88 12.27 26.62
C PHE A 737 -15.82 13.67 27.24
N MET A 738 -15.03 14.59 26.67
CA MET A 738 -14.93 15.96 27.16
C MET A 738 -16.20 16.78 26.92
N GLN A 739 -16.87 16.58 25.79
CA GLN A 739 -18.04 17.36 25.38
C GLN A 739 -19.29 17.03 26.21
N GLU A 740 -19.47 15.77 26.59
CA GLU A 740 -20.65 15.28 27.31
C GLU A 740 -20.46 15.22 28.84
N SER A 741 -19.29 15.60 29.37
CA SER A 741 -19.04 15.59 30.81
C SER A 741 -19.85 16.67 31.54
N SER A 742 -20.55 16.29 32.60
CA SER A 742 -21.31 17.17 33.51
C SER A 742 -20.46 17.73 34.67
N ASN A 743 -19.17 17.38 34.75
CA ASN A 743 -18.29 17.86 35.82
C ASN A 743 -17.93 19.33 35.60
N ALA A 744 -18.21 20.19 36.59
CA ALA A 744 -18.01 21.65 36.51
C ALA A 744 -16.59 22.08 36.14
N VAL A 745 -15.55 21.33 36.57
CA VAL A 745 -14.15 21.61 36.22
C VAL A 745 -13.86 21.26 34.76
N ILE A 746 -14.45 20.16 34.27
CA ILE A 746 -14.32 19.72 32.88
C ILE A 746 -15.17 20.61 31.96
N SER A 747 -16.34 21.09 32.41
CA SER A 747 -17.17 22.07 31.70
C SER A 747 -16.47 23.42 31.55
N PHE A 748 -15.80 23.92 32.59
CA PHE A 748 -15.01 25.15 32.53
C PHE A 748 -13.80 25.02 31.59
N LEU A 749 -13.11 23.87 31.62
CA LEU A 749 -12.06 23.54 30.65
C LEU A 749 -12.64 23.39 29.24
N ARG A 750 -13.83 22.80 29.08
CA ARG A 750 -14.54 22.63 27.81
C ARG A 750 -14.91 23.98 27.19
N ASP A 751 -15.43 24.94 27.95
CA ASP A 751 -15.90 26.21 27.40
C ASP A 751 -14.71 27.11 26.98
N ASN A 752 -13.60 27.09 27.74
CA ASN A 752 -12.35 27.75 27.36
C ASN A 752 -11.55 26.98 26.28
N TRP A 753 -11.64 25.65 26.27
CA TRP A 753 -10.98 24.82 25.27
C TRP A 753 -11.75 24.80 23.95
N LEU A 754 -13.09 24.82 23.92
CA LEU A 754 -13.94 24.89 22.72
C LEU A 754 -13.72 26.20 21.94
N ALA A 755 -13.57 27.33 22.63
CA ALA A 755 -13.16 28.59 22.01
C ALA A 755 -11.79 28.46 21.31
N GLY A 756 -10.86 27.70 21.89
CA GLY A 756 -9.57 27.38 21.27
C GLY A 756 -9.58 26.17 20.33
N ALA A 757 -10.53 25.25 20.46
CA ALA A 757 -10.57 23.95 19.79
C ALA A 757 -11.38 24.02 18.51
N LEU A 758 -12.43 24.85 18.45
CA LEU A 758 -13.12 25.20 17.21
C LEU A 758 -12.28 26.16 16.37
N HIS A 759 -11.50 27.05 17.01
CA HIS A 759 -10.42 27.78 16.35
C HIS A 759 -9.28 26.85 15.89
N ARG A 760 -9.06 25.71 16.55
CA ARG A 760 -8.12 24.65 16.09
C ARG A 760 -8.73 23.74 15.01
N SER A 761 -10.05 23.54 14.98
CA SER A 761 -10.76 22.78 13.94
C SER A 761 -10.88 23.58 12.64
N SER A 762 -11.05 24.92 12.73
CA SER A 762 -10.92 25.82 11.57
C SER A 762 -9.46 25.95 11.10
N MET A 763 -8.48 25.81 12.00
CA MET A 763 -7.05 25.83 11.69
C MET A 763 -6.46 24.47 11.26
N GLN A 764 -7.18 23.35 11.41
CA GLN A 764 -6.73 22.04 10.90
C GLN A 764 -6.71 21.94 9.36
N GLN A 765 -7.20 22.97 8.65
CA GLN A 765 -7.00 23.18 7.22
C GLN A 765 -6.27 24.50 6.89
N LYS A 766 -5.32 24.92 7.71
CA LYS A 766 -4.14 25.62 7.15
C LYS A 766 -3.37 24.61 6.32
N GLU A 767 -3.89 24.27 5.14
CA GLU A 767 -3.23 23.32 4.26
C GLU A 767 -1.84 23.84 3.95
N ALA A 768 -0.88 23.04 4.38
CA ALA A 768 0.50 23.09 4.02
C ALA A 768 0.82 23.80 2.70
N GLY A 769 1.44 24.98 2.81
CA GLY A 769 2.23 25.52 1.71
C GLY A 769 3.17 24.40 1.24
N GLU A 770 3.02 23.99 -0.02
CA GLU A 770 3.80 22.89 -0.56
C GLU A 770 5.16 23.44 -0.96
N GLU A 771 6.16 23.12 -0.15
CA GLU A 771 7.53 23.56 -0.34
C GLU A 771 8.37 22.35 -0.73
N ALA A 772 9.14 22.47 -1.81
CA ALA A 772 9.94 21.36 -2.32
C ALA A 772 11.01 20.92 -1.31
N VAL A 773 11.65 21.88 -0.64
CA VAL A 773 12.64 21.64 0.40
C VAL A 773 12.39 22.60 1.55
N VAL A 774 12.25 22.05 2.76
CA VAL A 774 12.07 22.81 3.99
C VAL A 774 13.24 22.56 4.92
N VAL A 775 13.90 23.63 5.35
CA VAL A 775 14.96 23.63 6.36
C VAL A 775 14.41 24.16 7.67
N VAL A 776 14.60 23.44 8.76
CA VAL A 776 14.07 23.83 10.07
C VAL A 776 15.16 24.47 10.90
N GLY A 777 14.98 25.74 11.27
CA GLY A 777 15.90 26.54 12.09
C GLY A 777 16.79 27.45 11.24
N ALA A 778 16.81 28.75 11.53
CA ALA A 778 17.69 29.74 10.89
C ALA A 778 18.97 29.98 11.72
N GLY A 779 19.52 28.92 12.32
CA GLY A 779 20.85 28.93 12.90
C GLY A 779 21.94 28.89 11.82
N ILE A 780 23.21 28.81 12.23
CA ILE A 780 24.37 28.73 11.31
C ILE A 780 24.17 27.57 10.31
N ALA A 781 23.80 26.39 10.81
CA ALA A 781 23.54 25.21 9.99
C ALA A 781 22.44 25.45 8.94
N GLY A 782 21.28 25.96 9.37
CA GLY A 782 20.13 26.08 8.49
C GLY A 782 20.29 27.17 7.43
N LEU A 783 20.86 28.33 7.78
CA LEU A 783 21.16 29.37 6.80
C LEU A 783 22.25 28.94 5.82
N ALA A 784 23.29 28.25 6.30
CA ALA A 784 24.34 27.73 5.43
C ALA A 784 23.80 26.65 4.48
N VAL A 785 22.97 25.72 4.96
CA VAL A 785 22.30 24.71 4.12
C VAL A 785 21.42 25.39 3.06
N ALA A 786 20.60 26.36 3.47
CA ALA A 786 19.73 27.09 2.55
C ALA A 786 20.55 27.80 1.46
N LEU A 787 21.65 28.45 1.84
CA LEU A 787 22.53 29.14 0.89
C LEU A 787 23.24 28.14 -0.03
N GLY A 788 23.72 27.02 0.48
CA GLY A 788 24.34 25.96 -0.33
C GLY A 788 23.37 25.39 -1.37
N LEU A 789 22.12 25.14 -0.98
CA LEU A 789 21.06 24.72 -1.89
C LEU A 789 20.74 25.81 -2.93
N HIS A 790 20.68 27.07 -2.51
CA HIS A 790 20.47 28.20 -3.41
C HIS A 790 21.59 28.30 -4.46
N ARG A 791 22.86 28.14 -4.07
CA ARG A 791 24.01 28.11 -5.01
C ARG A 791 23.93 26.95 -6.00
N LYS A 792 23.28 25.84 -5.64
CA LYS A 792 22.96 24.71 -6.52
C LYS A 792 21.63 24.88 -7.28
N GLY A 793 21.01 26.07 -7.27
CA GLY A 793 19.76 26.32 -7.98
C GLY A 793 18.53 25.63 -7.36
N VAL A 794 18.64 25.08 -6.15
CA VAL A 794 17.52 24.44 -5.44
C VAL A 794 16.84 25.49 -4.57
N LYS A 795 15.55 25.71 -4.81
CA LYS A 795 14.71 26.57 -3.97
C LYS A 795 14.33 25.85 -2.67
N CYS A 796 14.55 26.49 -1.54
CA CYS A 796 14.10 26.03 -0.23
C CYS A 796 13.49 27.16 0.59
N SER A 797 12.76 26.77 1.63
CA SER A 797 12.28 27.65 2.70
C SER A 797 12.99 27.32 4.02
N VAL A 798 13.15 28.31 4.88
CA VAL A 798 13.73 28.14 6.22
C VAL A 798 12.69 28.53 7.26
N LEU A 799 12.37 27.64 8.19
CA LEU A 799 11.41 27.89 9.27
C LEU A 799 12.14 28.23 10.56
N GLU A 800 12.08 29.48 11.01
CA GLU A 800 12.70 29.93 12.26
C GLU A 800 11.66 30.11 13.35
N SER A 801 11.92 29.52 14.52
CA SER A 801 11.04 29.61 15.69
C SER A 801 10.89 31.02 16.28
N SER A 802 11.91 31.86 16.13
CA SER A 802 11.98 33.21 16.70
C SER A 802 11.30 34.22 15.77
N PRO A 803 10.79 35.35 16.31
CA PRO A 803 10.12 36.38 15.51
C PRO A 803 11.07 37.18 14.61
N GLU A 804 12.38 37.11 14.87
CA GLU A 804 13.43 37.74 14.09
C GLU A 804 14.65 36.81 14.01
N LEU A 805 15.58 37.12 13.11
CA LEU A 805 16.86 36.43 13.09
C LEU A 805 17.57 36.67 14.42
N ARG A 806 17.75 35.61 15.21
CA ARG A 806 18.54 35.64 16.44
C ARG A 806 20.02 35.77 16.10
N ALA A 807 20.40 36.95 15.66
CA ALA A 807 21.78 37.35 15.45
C ALA A 807 22.47 37.59 16.80
N SER A 808 21.74 37.86 17.88
CA SER A 808 22.31 37.99 19.23
C SER A 808 23.11 36.76 19.63
N GLY A 809 24.28 36.96 20.23
CA GLY A 809 25.18 35.89 20.63
C GLY A 809 26.64 36.29 20.52
N PHE A 810 27.50 35.40 21.02
CA PHE A 810 28.94 35.64 21.12
C PHE A 810 29.67 35.18 19.84
N ALA A 811 31.00 35.34 19.82
CA ALA A 811 31.83 34.83 18.74
C ALA A 811 32.19 33.35 18.94
N PHE A 812 32.77 32.74 17.91
CA PHE A 812 33.33 31.40 17.97
C PHE A 812 34.54 31.27 17.04
N ALA A 813 35.45 30.36 17.37
CA ALA A 813 36.59 30.10 16.51
C ALA A 813 36.16 29.32 15.26
N THR A 814 36.56 29.81 14.09
CA THR A 814 36.26 29.25 12.77
C THR A 814 37.56 28.78 12.14
N TRP A 815 37.62 27.49 11.86
CA TRP A 815 38.82 26.77 11.39
C TRP A 815 38.85 26.60 9.87
N THR A 816 39.97 26.12 9.32
CA THR A 816 40.23 25.93 7.87
C THR A 816 39.10 25.22 7.12
N ASN A 817 38.58 24.10 7.66
CA ASN A 817 37.43 23.38 7.12
C ASN A 817 36.19 24.26 6.94
N ALA A 818 35.91 25.12 7.92
CA ALA A 818 34.79 26.04 7.88
C ALA A 818 35.01 27.19 6.91
N TRP A 819 36.24 27.70 6.80
CA TRP A 819 36.59 28.71 5.79
C TRP A 819 36.42 28.18 4.37
N GLN A 820 36.86 26.94 4.10
CA GLN A 820 36.60 26.27 2.83
C GLN A 820 35.10 26.13 2.54
N ALA A 821 34.29 25.85 3.57
CA ALA A 821 32.84 25.82 3.42
C ALA A 821 32.26 27.22 3.14
N LEU A 822 32.73 28.27 3.82
CA LEU A 822 32.29 29.65 3.60
C LEU A 822 32.70 30.18 2.22
N ASP A 823 33.86 29.77 1.69
CA ASP A 823 34.31 30.07 0.33
C ASP A 823 33.37 29.42 -0.69
N ASN A 824 33.02 28.15 -0.49
CA ASN A 824 32.03 27.47 -1.33
C ASN A 824 30.64 28.13 -1.29
N LEU A 825 30.25 28.70 -0.15
CA LEU A 825 28.99 29.43 0.00
C LEU A 825 29.05 30.86 -0.57
N GLY A 826 30.25 31.36 -0.89
CA GLY A 826 30.49 32.68 -1.47
C GLY A 826 30.54 33.83 -0.45
N VAL A 827 30.63 33.53 0.85
CA VAL A 827 30.66 34.55 1.93
C VAL A 827 32.02 34.67 2.62
N GLY A 828 32.98 33.79 2.31
CA GLY A 828 34.29 33.74 2.93
C GLY A 828 35.03 35.09 2.93
N ASP A 829 35.22 35.69 1.75
CA ASP A 829 35.96 36.96 1.63
C ASP A 829 35.31 38.12 2.37
N LYS A 830 33.97 38.16 2.41
CA LYS A 830 33.21 39.16 3.16
C LYS A 830 33.48 39.05 4.66
N ILE A 831 33.49 37.83 5.20
CA ILE A 831 33.74 37.59 6.63
C ILE A 831 35.23 37.74 6.97
N ARG A 832 36.17 37.37 6.08
CA ARG A 832 37.62 37.54 6.32
C ARG A 832 38.01 39.00 6.54
N LYS A 833 37.43 39.94 5.78
CA LYS A 833 37.71 41.39 5.91
C LYS A 833 37.31 41.96 7.27
N LEU A 834 36.41 41.27 7.97
CA LEU A 834 35.82 41.73 9.22
C LEU A 834 36.48 41.12 10.47
N HIS A 835 37.34 40.12 10.33
CA HIS A 835 37.88 39.36 11.46
C HIS A 835 39.37 39.12 11.34
N LEU A 836 40.08 39.16 12.46
CA LEU A 836 41.54 38.96 12.50
C LEU A 836 41.93 37.51 12.26
N HIS A 837 43.04 37.32 11.53
CA HIS A 837 43.66 36.00 11.37
C HIS A 837 44.58 35.70 12.56
N LEU A 838 44.20 34.73 13.39
CA LEU A 838 44.94 34.35 14.57
C LEU A 838 46.22 33.60 14.19
N GLN A 839 47.34 34.01 14.75
CA GLN A 839 48.67 33.50 14.41
C GLN A 839 49.13 32.39 15.36
N GLU A 840 48.82 32.50 16.65
CA GLU A 840 49.30 31.57 17.67
C GLU A 840 48.23 31.23 18.72
N LEU A 841 48.33 30.01 19.27
CA LEU A 841 47.61 29.55 20.45
C LEU A 841 48.58 29.42 21.63
N HIS A 842 48.31 30.12 22.72
CA HIS A 842 49.07 30.05 23.97
C HIS A 842 48.20 29.41 25.05
N VAL A 843 48.64 28.26 25.54
CA VAL A 843 47.95 27.51 26.61
C VAL A 843 48.70 27.73 27.93
N PHE A 844 48.00 28.23 28.93
CA PHE A 844 48.49 28.51 30.27
C PHE A 844 47.95 27.48 31.26
N SER A 845 48.79 27.06 32.20
CA SER A 845 48.34 26.32 33.38
C SER A 845 47.66 27.27 34.35
N SER A 846 46.43 26.97 34.79
CA SER A 846 45.74 27.78 35.80
C SER A 846 46.39 27.70 37.19
N SER A 847 47.19 26.64 37.47
CA SER A 847 47.87 26.49 38.76
C SER A 847 49.18 27.26 38.86
N THR A 848 49.95 27.34 37.77
CA THR A 848 51.27 28.01 37.78
C THR A 848 51.26 29.37 37.11
N GLY A 849 50.33 29.62 36.18
CA GLY A 849 50.31 30.79 35.31
C GLY A 849 51.34 30.75 34.18
N GLU A 850 52.13 29.68 34.08
CA GLU A 850 53.13 29.51 33.03
C GLU A 850 52.49 28.98 31.74
N ILE A 851 53.11 29.30 30.60
CA ILE A 851 52.73 28.78 29.30
C ILE A 851 53.18 27.31 29.21
N THR A 852 52.21 26.39 29.21
CA THR A 852 52.45 24.96 29.02
C THR A 852 52.66 24.61 27.55
N ARG A 853 52.07 25.37 26.63
CA ARG A 853 52.23 25.16 25.19
C ARG A 853 52.05 26.43 24.37
N ARG A 854 52.92 26.59 23.37
CA ARG A 854 52.70 27.47 22.21
C ARG A 854 52.46 26.61 20.98
N ALA A 855 51.48 26.97 20.17
CA ALA A 855 51.22 26.35 18.89
C ALA A 855 51.04 27.43 17.83
N ASP A 856 51.81 27.33 16.75
CA ASP A 856 51.62 28.13 15.54
C ASP A 856 50.34 27.65 14.84
N LEU A 857 49.42 28.58 14.60
CA LEU A 857 48.12 28.33 13.97
C LEU A 857 48.16 28.49 12.45
N THR A 858 49.29 28.93 11.88
CA THR A 858 49.49 29.14 10.44
C THR A 858 50.25 28.00 9.75
N VAL A 859 50.60 26.96 10.50
CA VAL A 859 51.30 25.77 10.00
C VAL A 859 50.55 25.16 8.80
N GLN A 860 51.32 24.70 7.81
CA GLN A 860 50.81 23.98 6.64
C GLN A 860 50.04 22.72 7.08
N GLY A 861 48.74 22.73 6.83
CA GLY A 861 47.88 21.55 6.88
C GLY A 861 47.88 20.81 5.55
N LYS A 862 47.01 19.81 5.39
CA LYS A 862 46.93 19.03 4.14
C LYS A 862 46.40 19.83 2.95
N ARG A 863 45.80 20.99 3.19
CA ARG A 863 45.05 21.78 2.21
C ARG A 863 45.50 23.25 2.15
N GLY A 864 46.74 23.50 2.54
CA GLY A 864 47.30 24.84 2.67
C GLY A 864 47.53 25.25 4.13
N PRO A 865 47.97 26.49 4.36
CA PRO A 865 48.16 27.02 5.71
C PRO A 865 46.85 26.99 6.48
N ASN A 866 46.92 26.62 7.76
CA ASN A 866 45.75 26.66 8.61
C ASN A 866 45.24 28.10 8.76
N GLU A 867 43.92 28.26 8.72
CA GLU A 867 43.25 29.53 8.91
C GLU A 867 42.33 29.44 10.14
N LEU A 868 42.66 30.20 11.19
CA LEU A 868 41.82 30.34 12.39
C LEU A 868 41.44 31.79 12.62
N ARG A 869 40.15 32.08 12.73
CA ARG A 869 39.66 33.41 13.14
C ARG A 869 38.55 33.29 14.17
N CYS A 870 38.40 34.29 15.03
CA CYS A 870 37.25 34.39 15.90
C CYS A 870 36.14 35.18 15.20
N VAL A 871 35.09 34.48 14.76
CA VAL A 871 34.02 35.04 13.95
C VAL A 871 32.84 35.41 14.84
N ARG A 872 32.35 36.64 14.68
CA ARG A 872 31.12 37.11 15.29
C ARG A 872 29.91 36.41 14.68
N ARG A 873 29.12 35.75 15.54
CA ARG A 873 27.93 35.00 15.13
C ARG A 873 26.89 35.89 14.44
N ASP A 874 26.69 37.11 14.92
CA ASP A 874 25.72 38.04 14.35
C ASP A 874 26.11 38.46 12.92
N TRP A 875 27.39 38.72 12.68
CA TRP A 875 27.91 39.07 11.36
C TRP A 875 27.86 37.91 10.38
N LEU A 876 28.17 36.68 10.83
CA LEU A 876 28.05 35.50 9.98
C LEU A 876 26.59 35.24 9.58
N LEU A 877 25.65 35.25 10.53
CA LEU A 877 24.24 34.97 10.24
C LEU A 877 23.66 36.01 9.28
N ARG A 878 23.98 37.30 9.47
CA ARG A 878 23.57 38.38 8.55
C ARG A 878 24.18 38.20 7.17
N ALA A 879 25.47 37.86 7.07
CA ALA A 879 26.09 37.64 5.77
C ALA A 879 25.48 36.45 5.02
N LEU A 880 25.11 35.37 5.72
CA LEU A 880 24.41 34.23 5.11
C LEU A 880 22.98 34.61 4.68
N GLU A 881 22.26 35.38 5.49
CA GLU A 881 20.90 35.86 5.20
C GLU A 881 20.86 36.84 4.03
N GLU A 882 21.80 37.78 3.95
CA GLU A 882 21.88 38.79 2.89
C GLU A 882 22.10 38.19 1.49
N GLU A 883 22.73 37.01 1.42
CA GLU A 883 22.96 36.27 0.18
C GLU A 883 21.78 35.36 -0.20
N LEU A 884 20.75 35.24 0.65
CA LEU A 884 19.54 34.48 0.35
C LEU A 884 18.48 35.37 -0.31
N PRO A 885 17.65 34.81 -1.21
CA PRO A 885 16.51 35.52 -1.75
C PRO A 885 15.55 36.02 -0.65
N LYS A 886 14.99 37.23 -0.84
CA LYS A 886 13.96 37.76 0.06
C LYS A 886 12.79 36.79 0.16
N GLY A 887 12.34 36.52 1.39
CA GLY A 887 11.24 35.59 1.66
C GLY A 887 11.64 34.12 1.79
N THR A 888 12.94 33.78 1.72
CA THR A 888 13.41 32.41 2.00
C THR A 888 13.18 32.01 3.47
N ILE A 889 13.33 32.95 4.41
CA ILE A 889 13.18 32.69 5.85
C ILE A 889 11.79 33.10 6.31
N ARG A 890 11.12 32.20 7.03
CA ARG A 890 9.84 32.42 7.69
C ARG A 890 10.03 32.38 9.21
N TYR A 891 9.91 33.54 9.85
CA TYR A 891 10.00 33.68 11.31
C TYR A 891 8.72 33.21 12.01
N SER A 892 8.77 33.14 13.35
CA SER A 892 7.67 32.69 14.23
C SER A 892 7.09 31.32 13.85
N SER A 893 7.89 30.47 13.21
CA SER A 893 7.51 29.20 12.60
C SER A 893 8.11 28.02 13.37
N LYS A 894 7.76 27.91 14.65
CA LYS A 894 8.25 26.82 15.52
C LYS A 894 7.57 25.51 15.19
N ILE A 895 8.32 24.48 14.80
CA ILE A 895 7.77 23.13 14.61
C ILE A 895 7.46 22.49 15.96
N VAL A 896 6.31 21.80 16.02
CA VAL A 896 5.86 21.04 17.19
C VAL A 896 5.68 19.54 16.90
N ALA A 897 5.34 19.17 15.67
CA ALA A 897 5.18 17.77 15.26
C ALA A 897 5.50 17.57 13.76
N ILE A 898 5.85 16.33 13.41
CA ILE A 898 6.17 15.90 12.04
C ILE A 898 5.43 14.59 11.78
N GLU A 899 4.68 14.53 10.69
CA GLU A 899 3.92 13.36 10.24
C GLU A 899 4.37 12.92 8.84
N GLU A 900 4.24 11.62 8.55
CA GLU A 900 4.50 11.06 7.22
C GLU A 900 3.22 11.12 6.36
N ASP A 901 3.30 11.75 5.19
CA ASP A 901 2.25 11.74 4.16
C ASP A 901 2.83 11.24 2.84
N GLY A 902 2.80 9.92 2.63
CA GLY A 902 3.44 9.28 1.48
C GLY A 902 4.91 9.68 1.33
N ASN A 903 5.24 10.30 0.19
CA ASN A 903 6.59 10.79 -0.15
C ASN A 903 6.87 12.23 0.34
N ALA A 904 5.99 12.82 1.14
CA ALA A 904 6.15 14.15 1.73
C ALA A 904 6.12 14.08 3.27
N LYS A 905 6.41 15.21 3.92
CA LYS A 905 6.37 15.37 5.37
C LYS A 905 5.46 16.52 5.73
N ILE A 906 4.50 16.24 6.61
CA ILE A 906 3.58 17.22 7.15
C ILE A 906 4.19 17.78 8.43
N ILE A 907 4.41 19.08 8.44
CA ILE A 907 5.09 19.82 9.49
C ILE A 907 4.04 20.66 10.19
N HIS A 908 3.85 20.43 11.48
CA HIS A 908 2.94 21.20 12.33
C HIS A 908 3.70 22.29 13.05
N LEU A 909 3.24 23.54 12.90
CA LEU A 909 3.80 24.71 13.57
C LEU A 909 3.01 25.07 14.84
N ALA A 910 3.67 25.75 15.78
CA ALA A 910 3.11 26.17 17.05
C ALA A 910 1.98 27.20 16.91
N ASP A 911 1.96 27.96 15.81
CA ASP A 911 0.88 28.89 15.45
C ASP A 911 -0.33 28.18 14.80
N GLY A 912 -0.33 26.85 14.81
CA GLY A 912 -1.34 26.00 14.20
C GLY A 912 -1.21 25.86 12.68
N ALA A 913 -0.23 26.51 12.03
CA ALA A 913 -0.04 26.32 10.60
C ALA A 913 0.56 24.93 10.30
N ILE A 914 0.11 24.33 9.20
CA ILE A 914 0.70 23.10 8.69
C ILE A 914 1.52 23.47 7.43
N LEU A 915 2.58 22.72 7.13
CA LEU A 915 3.46 22.83 5.94
C LEU A 915 3.76 21.43 5.38
N ARG A 916 3.95 21.31 4.06
CA ARG A 916 4.19 20.01 3.39
C ARG A 916 5.49 20.12 2.65
N ALA A 917 6.44 19.30 3.07
CA ALA A 917 7.79 19.29 2.56
C ALA A 917 8.05 18.03 1.74
N LYS A 918 8.54 18.18 0.50
CA LYS A 918 9.05 17.03 -0.27
C LYS A 918 10.44 16.60 0.19
N VAL A 919 11.17 17.48 0.86
CA VAL A 919 12.41 17.18 1.57
C VAL A 919 12.42 17.99 2.86
N LEU A 920 12.71 17.35 3.99
CA LEU A 920 12.76 18.00 5.30
C LEU A 920 14.17 17.89 5.89
N ILE A 921 14.79 19.03 6.19
CA ILE A 921 16.15 19.10 6.75
C ILE A 921 16.07 19.74 8.14
N GLY A 922 16.39 18.97 9.17
CA GLY A 922 16.42 19.46 10.56
C GLY A 922 17.73 20.15 10.91
N CYS A 923 17.67 21.45 11.15
CA CYS A 923 18.77 22.29 11.64
C CYS A 923 18.37 23.04 12.94
N ASP A 924 17.39 22.50 13.67
CA ASP A 924 16.69 23.11 14.82
C ASP A 924 17.41 22.91 16.17
N GLY A 925 18.72 22.67 16.09
CA GLY A 925 19.64 22.68 17.23
C GLY A 925 19.52 21.47 18.16
N ILE A 926 20.07 21.61 19.36
CA ILE A 926 20.24 20.50 20.31
C ILE A 926 18.94 19.85 20.79
N ASN A 927 17.83 20.59 20.76
CA ASN A 927 16.50 20.11 21.16
C ASN A 927 15.63 19.67 19.98
N SER A 928 16.27 19.34 18.85
CA SER A 928 15.64 19.09 17.56
C SER A 928 14.43 18.14 17.62
N VAL A 929 13.32 18.60 17.04
CA VAL A 929 12.10 17.82 16.80
C VAL A 929 12.35 16.83 15.66
N VAL A 930 13.08 17.25 14.62
CA VAL A 930 13.43 16.40 13.46
C VAL A 930 14.34 15.24 13.87
N ALA A 931 15.36 15.49 14.70
CA ALA A 931 16.25 14.45 15.20
C ALA A 931 15.52 13.43 16.07
N ARG A 932 14.56 13.88 16.89
CA ARG A 932 13.70 12.99 17.69
C ARG A 932 12.81 12.13 16.81
N TRP A 933 12.24 12.72 15.75
CA TRP A 933 11.42 12.00 14.77
C TRP A 933 12.23 10.93 14.03
N LEU A 934 13.50 11.22 13.68
CA LEU A 934 14.43 10.24 13.13
C LEU A 934 14.90 9.18 14.14
N GLY A 935 14.55 9.30 15.42
CA GLY A 935 14.93 8.35 16.46
C GLY A 935 16.37 8.51 16.99
N LEU A 936 17.00 9.69 16.80
CA LEU A 936 18.32 9.93 17.37
C LEU A 936 18.26 10.03 18.90
N ALA A 937 19.28 9.48 19.57
CA ALA A 937 19.40 9.55 21.01
C ALA A 937 19.40 11.01 21.52
N LYS A 938 18.74 11.23 22.66
CA LYS A 938 18.75 12.53 23.35
C LYS A 938 20.20 12.92 23.71
N PRO A 939 20.58 14.20 23.56
CA PRO A 939 21.88 14.67 24.03
C PRO A 939 22.05 14.43 25.53
N SER A 940 23.22 13.93 25.92
CA SER A 940 23.63 13.70 27.30
C SER A 940 24.22 14.98 27.89
N ASP A 941 24.05 15.14 29.20
CA ASP A 941 24.77 16.16 29.96
C ASP A 941 26.25 15.78 30.08
N SER A 942 27.14 16.74 29.91
CA SER A 942 28.58 16.53 30.13
C SER A 942 29.02 16.74 31.57
N GLY A 943 28.12 17.23 32.45
CA GLY A 943 28.42 17.63 33.82
C GLY A 943 29.21 18.94 33.91
N ARG A 944 29.30 19.69 32.81
CA ARG A 944 30.05 20.95 32.71
C ARG A 944 29.13 22.07 32.24
N THR A 945 29.43 23.27 32.68
CA THR A 945 28.67 24.49 32.35
C THR A 945 29.60 25.50 31.69
N ALA A 946 29.05 26.32 30.80
CA ALA A 946 29.79 27.35 30.09
C ALA A 946 29.12 28.72 30.22
N THR A 947 29.95 29.75 30.33
CA THR A 947 29.58 31.16 30.25
C THR A 947 30.55 31.87 29.31
N ARG A 948 30.09 32.96 28.69
CA ARG A 948 30.77 33.63 27.58
C ARG A 948 30.48 35.11 27.62
N GLY A 949 31.40 35.92 27.13
CA GLY A 949 31.18 37.35 27.03
C GLY A 949 31.96 37.99 25.90
N ARG A 950 31.68 39.29 25.72
CA ARG A 950 32.33 40.13 24.73
C ARG A 950 32.73 41.45 25.39
N ALA A 951 34.00 41.78 25.24
CA ALA A 951 34.55 43.08 25.61
C ALA A 951 34.65 43.97 24.39
N LYS A 952 34.14 45.20 24.50
CA LYS A 952 34.22 46.22 23.46
C LYS A 952 35.29 47.25 23.79
N TYR A 953 36.13 47.56 22.81
CA TYR A 953 37.22 48.53 22.84
C TYR A 953 37.00 49.53 21.69
N PRO A 954 36.20 50.59 21.90
CA PRO A 954 35.85 51.54 20.84
C PRO A 954 37.07 52.17 20.14
N ASP A 955 38.15 52.41 20.89
CA ASP A 955 39.39 53.01 20.40
C ASP A 955 40.43 51.96 19.94
N GLY A 956 40.04 50.69 19.89
CA GLY A 956 40.93 49.56 19.60
C GLY A 956 41.51 48.91 20.86
N HIS A 957 41.73 47.59 20.82
CA HIS A 957 42.21 46.83 21.97
C HIS A 957 43.75 46.68 22.04
N GLY A 958 44.47 46.89 20.94
CA GLY A 958 45.94 46.78 20.88
C GLY A 958 46.54 45.38 21.09
N PHE A 959 45.76 44.39 21.55
CA PHE A 959 46.20 42.99 21.65
C PHE A 959 46.65 42.39 20.31
N GLU A 960 47.69 41.56 20.37
CA GLU A 960 48.14 40.73 19.26
C GLU A 960 47.09 39.68 18.86
N PRO A 961 47.08 39.20 17.59
CA PRO A 961 46.13 38.20 17.09
C PRO A 961 46.46 36.79 17.62
N ARG A 962 46.37 36.59 18.94
CA ARG A 962 46.66 35.32 19.62
C ARG A 962 45.42 34.78 20.32
N PHE A 963 45.27 33.47 20.31
CA PHE A 963 44.29 32.77 21.14
C PHE A 963 44.96 32.42 22.49
N LEU A 964 44.50 33.05 23.58
CA LEU A 964 44.91 32.69 24.93
C LEU A 964 43.92 31.71 25.56
N GLN A 965 44.44 30.61 26.12
CA GLN A 965 43.62 29.59 26.78
C GLN A 965 44.23 29.20 28.13
N LEU A 966 43.42 29.16 29.18
CA LEU A 966 43.78 28.64 30.50
C LEU A 966 43.10 27.30 30.75
N VAL A 967 43.84 26.35 31.31
CA VAL A 967 43.37 24.99 31.60
C VAL A 967 43.78 24.51 33.00
N GLY A 968 42.86 23.84 33.68
CA GLY A 968 43.09 23.16 34.96
C GLY A 968 42.33 23.76 36.13
N GLN A 969 42.47 23.14 37.31
CA GLN A 969 41.73 23.52 38.53
C GLN A 969 40.20 23.53 38.35
N GLY A 970 39.66 22.57 37.60
CA GLY A 970 38.21 22.40 37.46
C GLY A 970 37.55 23.37 36.47
N PHE A 971 38.31 24.26 35.82
CA PHE A 971 37.80 25.16 34.79
C PHE A 971 38.73 25.27 33.57
N ARG A 972 38.18 25.87 32.51
CA ARG A 972 38.89 26.32 31.31
C ARG A 972 38.41 27.74 31.00
N ALA A 973 39.32 28.64 30.71
CA ALA A 973 39.01 29.99 30.30
C ALA A 973 39.76 30.34 29.02
N GLY A 974 39.33 31.35 28.29
CA GLY A 974 40.09 31.83 27.15
C GLY A 974 39.64 33.19 26.66
N MET A 975 40.54 33.84 25.94
CA MET A 975 40.37 35.16 25.33
C MET A 975 40.84 35.09 23.88
N VAL A 976 40.03 35.63 22.97
CA VAL A 976 40.27 35.60 21.53
C VAL A 976 39.85 36.94 20.90
N PRO A 977 40.79 37.69 20.29
CA PRO A 977 40.45 38.86 19.48
C PRO A 977 39.59 38.48 18.27
N CYS A 978 38.47 39.17 18.07
CA CYS A 978 37.59 38.99 16.90
C CYS A 978 37.99 39.94 15.78
N ASN A 979 38.08 41.22 16.12
CA ASN A 979 38.50 42.34 15.28
C ASN A 979 39.19 43.36 16.20
N ASP A 980 39.70 44.47 15.64
CA ASP A 980 40.46 45.47 16.40
C ASP A 980 39.72 46.06 17.62
N THR A 981 38.38 45.96 17.66
CA THR A 981 37.53 46.56 18.70
C THR A 981 36.77 45.56 19.56
N ASP A 982 36.68 44.29 19.17
CA ASP A 982 35.87 43.26 19.85
C ASP A 982 36.76 42.10 20.29
N VAL A 983 36.70 41.76 21.58
CA VAL A 983 37.37 40.57 22.14
C VAL A 983 36.32 39.61 22.70
N TYR A 984 36.42 38.35 22.31
CA TYR A 984 35.60 37.27 22.82
C TYR A 984 36.30 36.54 23.96
N TRP A 985 35.56 36.17 24.99
CA TRP A 985 36.06 35.29 26.03
C TRP A 985 35.04 34.23 26.41
N PHE A 986 35.54 33.13 26.96
CA PHE A 986 34.73 32.03 27.46
C PHE A 986 35.28 31.49 28.77
N PHE A 987 34.39 30.89 29.56
CA PHE A 987 34.71 30.21 30.80
C PHE A 987 33.84 28.97 30.93
N THR A 988 34.44 27.79 31.08
CA THR A 988 33.74 26.51 31.29
C THR A 988 34.23 25.87 32.58
N TRP A 989 33.32 25.34 33.39
CA TRP A 989 33.66 24.73 34.68
C TRP A 989 32.74 23.55 35.00
N SER A 990 33.13 22.75 35.98
CA SER A 990 32.31 21.67 36.53
C SER A 990 31.63 22.21 37.78
N PRO A 991 30.29 22.37 37.81
CA PRO A 991 29.61 22.91 38.97
C PRO A 991 29.82 22.05 40.23
N SER A 992 30.18 22.70 41.32
CA SER A 992 30.26 22.12 42.67
C SER A 992 28.99 22.42 43.48
N PRO A 993 28.74 21.72 44.59
CA PRO A 993 27.58 22.00 45.47
C PRO A 993 27.51 23.45 45.97
N ASP A 994 28.65 24.16 46.01
CA ASP A 994 28.77 25.56 46.42
C ASP A 994 28.40 26.55 45.31
N ASP A 995 28.26 26.06 44.06
CA ASP A 995 27.96 26.89 42.87
C ASP A 995 26.43 26.99 42.58
N LYS A 996 25.57 26.53 43.50
CA LYS A 996 24.11 26.41 43.28
C LYS A 996 23.36 27.73 43.03
N ASP A 997 23.91 28.86 43.48
CA ASP A 997 23.27 30.18 43.37
C ASP A 997 23.80 31.04 42.20
N VAL A 998 24.74 30.51 41.42
CA VAL A 998 25.49 31.25 40.39
C VAL A 998 24.60 31.65 39.20
N ASP A 999 23.47 30.97 38.98
CA ASP A 999 22.60 31.14 37.79
C ASP A 999 21.52 32.25 37.90
N LYS A 1000 21.60 33.11 38.94
CA LYS A 1000 20.52 34.06 39.28
C LYS A 1000 20.61 35.43 38.59
N SER A 1001 21.79 35.89 38.18
CA SER A 1001 21.94 37.14 37.41
C SER A 1001 23.28 37.20 36.66
N SER A 1002 23.33 37.98 35.57
CA SER A 1002 24.56 38.15 34.79
C SER A 1002 25.66 38.90 35.53
N ALA A 1003 25.31 39.74 36.50
CA ALA A 1003 26.26 40.37 37.41
C ALA A 1003 26.89 39.35 38.39
N ALA A 1004 26.07 38.45 38.96
CA ALA A 1004 26.57 37.36 39.79
C ALA A 1004 27.49 36.41 39.02
N MET A 1005 27.15 36.10 37.76
CA MET A 1005 27.98 35.30 36.86
C MET A 1005 29.34 35.94 36.59
N LYS A 1006 29.35 37.24 36.28
CA LYS A 1006 30.59 38.00 36.06
C LYS A 1006 31.49 37.95 37.28
N GLN A 1007 30.90 38.19 38.45
CA GLN A 1007 31.65 38.19 39.71
C GLN A 1007 32.19 36.80 40.05
N PHE A 1008 31.42 35.74 39.78
CA PHE A 1008 31.87 34.36 39.93
C PHE A 1008 33.09 34.07 39.06
N VAL A 1009 33.03 34.39 37.76
CA VAL A 1009 34.15 34.20 36.83
C VAL A 1009 35.38 35.01 37.29
N LEU A 1010 35.21 36.29 37.63
CA LEU A 1010 36.30 37.12 38.13
C LEU A 1010 36.91 36.58 39.42
N THR A 1011 36.10 36.06 40.34
CA THR A 1011 36.58 35.47 41.60
C THR A 1011 37.45 34.25 41.34
N LYS A 1012 36.99 33.34 40.45
CA LYS A 1012 37.78 32.16 40.06
C LYS A 1012 39.06 32.56 39.34
N LEU A 1013 39.00 33.49 38.39
CA LEU A 1013 40.18 33.95 37.66
C LEU A 1013 41.20 34.64 38.59
N ARG A 1014 40.75 35.50 39.51
CA ARG A 1014 41.62 36.18 40.50
C ARG A 1014 42.23 35.23 41.52
N SER A 1015 41.59 34.09 41.80
CA SER A 1015 42.18 33.04 42.65
C SER A 1015 43.30 32.23 41.97
N THR A 1016 43.61 32.53 40.70
CA THR A 1016 44.62 31.83 39.89
C THR A 1016 45.58 32.81 39.23
N ASN A 1017 46.77 32.34 38.83
CA ASN A 1017 47.72 33.17 38.07
C ASN A 1017 47.28 33.24 36.60
N VAL A 1018 46.52 34.27 36.25
CA VAL A 1018 46.01 34.47 34.89
C VAL A 1018 46.66 35.69 34.22
N PRO A 1019 46.83 35.68 32.87
CA PRO A 1019 47.30 36.87 32.17
C PRO A 1019 46.38 38.08 32.42
N PRO A 1020 46.92 39.28 32.71
CA PRO A 1020 46.12 40.48 33.03
C PRO A 1020 45.07 40.82 31.97
N GLN A 1021 45.40 40.56 30.70
CA GLN A 1021 44.54 40.81 29.54
C GLN A 1021 43.22 40.03 29.62
N VAL A 1022 43.24 38.80 30.16
CA VAL A 1022 42.05 37.96 30.29
C VAL A 1022 41.11 38.52 31.36
N LEU A 1023 41.66 39.01 32.48
CA LEU A 1023 40.87 39.69 33.52
C LEU A 1023 40.26 40.98 32.98
N GLU A 1024 41.08 41.81 32.31
CA GLU A 1024 40.63 43.07 31.71
C GLU A 1024 39.45 42.85 30.75
N ALA A 1025 39.53 41.85 29.87
CA ALA A 1025 38.44 41.52 28.96
C ALA A 1025 37.15 41.13 29.71
N VAL A 1026 37.24 40.31 30.75
CA VAL A 1026 36.06 39.93 31.55
C VAL A 1026 35.49 41.15 32.30
N GLU A 1027 36.34 41.98 32.90
CA GLU A 1027 35.94 43.20 33.64
C GLU A 1027 35.27 44.23 32.75
N ARG A 1028 35.75 44.42 31.52
CA ARG A 1028 35.20 45.39 30.56
C ARG A 1028 33.90 44.93 29.90
N SER A 1029 33.56 43.65 30.00
CA SER A 1029 32.38 43.10 29.33
C SER A 1029 31.06 43.51 29.99
N GLU A 1030 30.12 44.03 29.20
CA GLU A 1030 28.72 44.19 29.60
C GLU A 1030 28.01 42.83 29.43
N MET A 1031 27.54 42.26 30.54
CA MET A 1031 26.96 40.92 30.57
C MET A 1031 25.44 41.00 30.39
N ASN A 1032 24.97 41.57 29.29
CA ASN A 1032 23.53 41.83 29.12
C ASN A 1032 22.70 40.60 28.68
N ASP A 1033 23.34 39.46 28.38
CA ASP A 1033 22.68 38.22 27.91
C ASP A 1033 23.38 36.92 28.39
N VAL A 1034 24.13 36.98 29.49
CA VAL A 1034 25.00 35.86 29.89
C VAL A 1034 24.35 35.03 30.99
N LEU A 1035 23.87 33.85 30.60
CA LEU A 1035 23.37 32.78 31.49
C LEU A 1035 24.31 31.57 31.43
N ALA A 1036 24.40 30.83 32.54
CA ALA A 1036 25.20 29.63 32.59
C ALA A 1036 24.51 28.54 31.75
N ALA A 1037 25.18 28.08 30.69
CA ALA A 1037 24.61 27.08 29.80
C ALA A 1037 25.21 25.70 30.08
N PRO A 1038 24.41 24.69 30.45
CA PRO A 1038 24.91 23.32 30.60
C PRO A 1038 25.38 22.81 29.23
N LEU A 1039 26.60 22.26 29.22
CA LEU A 1039 27.20 21.68 28.02
C LEU A 1039 26.65 20.28 27.81
N ARG A 1040 26.02 20.07 26.67
CA ARG A 1040 25.42 18.79 26.28
C ARG A 1040 26.05 18.30 24.99
N PHE A 1041 26.09 16.98 24.82
CA PHE A 1041 26.65 16.34 23.64
C PHE A 1041 25.88 15.07 23.29
N ARG A 1042 25.93 14.62 22.03
CA ARG A 1042 25.37 13.31 21.67
C ARG A 1042 26.46 12.24 21.78
N SER A 1043 26.16 11.14 22.47
CA SER A 1043 27.15 10.08 22.68
C SER A 1043 27.77 9.62 21.34
N PRO A 1044 29.11 9.65 21.19
CA PRO A 1044 29.77 9.28 19.95
C PRO A 1044 29.53 7.81 19.58
N LEU A 1045 29.23 6.95 20.56
CA LEU A 1045 28.90 5.54 20.35
C LEU A 1045 27.50 5.33 19.74
N SER A 1046 26.60 6.31 19.90
CA SER A 1046 25.24 6.24 19.34
C SER A 1046 25.17 6.66 17.88
N LEU A 1047 26.11 7.50 17.42
CA LEU A 1047 26.09 8.11 16.08
C LEU A 1047 26.33 7.11 14.93
N PRO A 1048 27.22 6.10 15.05
CA PRO A 1048 27.41 5.09 14.01
C PRO A 1048 26.15 4.28 13.68
N PHE A 1049 25.25 4.10 14.64
CA PHE A 1049 24.02 3.32 14.49
C PHE A 1049 22.77 4.21 14.34
N ALA A 1050 22.95 5.53 14.34
CA ALA A 1050 21.86 6.49 14.26
C ALA A 1050 21.29 6.62 12.84
N SER A 1051 19.98 6.78 12.77
CA SER A 1051 19.25 7.08 11.53
C SER A 1051 19.38 8.57 11.18
N ILE A 1052 20.55 8.99 10.68
CA ILE A 1052 20.86 10.39 10.29
C ILE A 1052 19.94 10.90 9.17
N SER A 1053 19.49 9.98 8.31
CA SER A 1053 18.50 10.22 7.27
C SER A 1053 17.52 9.06 7.17
N LYS A 1054 16.24 9.34 6.89
CA LYS A 1054 15.20 8.33 6.64
C LYS A 1054 14.27 8.85 5.55
N GLY A 1055 14.18 8.14 4.43
CA GLY A 1055 13.43 8.60 3.25
C GLY A 1055 13.94 9.96 2.76
N ASN A 1056 13.05 10.93 2.70
CA ASN A 1056 13.31 12.31 2.29
C ASN A 1056 13.60 13.28 3.48
N VAL A 1057 14.04 12.76 4.62
CA VAL A 1057 14.34 13.55 5.83
C VAL A 1057 15.78 13.33 6.29
N CYS A 1058 16.48 14.40 6.69
CA CYS A 1058 17.78 14.31 7.34
C CYS A 1058 17.98 15.41 8.40
N VAL A 1059 19.06 15.33 9.17
CA VAL A 1059 19.47 16.36 10.15
C VAL A 1059 20.90 16.84 9.91
N ALA A 1060 21.18 18.09 10.28
CA ALA A 1060 22.48 18.76 10.17
C ALA A 1060 22.72 19.70 11.36
N GLY A 1061 23.99 20.06 11.59
CA GLY A 1061 24.40 20.89 12.72
C GLY A 1061 24.14 20.22 14.07
N ASP A 1062 23.86 21.04 15.09
CA ASP A 1062 23.60 20.57 16.46
C ASP A 1062 22.37 19.64 16.59
N ALA A 1063 21.51 19.56 15.57
CA ALA A 1063 20.45 18.55 15.50
C ALA A 1063 21.02 17.14 15.29
N LEU A 1064 22.15 17.01 14.60
CA LEU A 1064 22.89 15.77 14.31
C LEU A 1064 24.05 15.53 15.28
N HIS A 1065 24.88 16.53 15.53
CA HIS A 1065 26.14 16.35 16.26
C HIS A 1065 26.37 17.46 17.28
N PRO A 1066 25.48 17.63 18.28
CA PRO A 1066 25.75 18.58 19.34
C PRO A 1066 27.04 18.18 20.06
N THR A 1067 28.02 19.08 20.07
CA THR A 1067 29.34 18.85 20.67
C THR A 1067 29.59 19.79 21.84
N THR A 1068 30.46 19.37 22.75
CA THR A 1068 31.09 20.33 23.68
C THR A 1068 32.00 21.30 22.89
N PRO A 1069 32.24 22.53 23.37
CA PRO A 1069 32.93 23.57 22.61
C PRO A 1069 34.46 23.45 22.64
N ASP A 1070 35.01 22.36 23.19
CA ASP A 1070 36.42 22.25 23.54
C ASP A 1070 37.35 22.33 22.31
N LEU A 1071 36.93 21.73 21.19
CA LEU A 1071 37.63 21.85 19.89
C LEU A 1071 37.18 23.03 19.03
N ALA A 1072 36.15 23.77 19.44
CA ALA A 1072 35.49 24.81 18.62
C ALA A 1072 35.04 24.33 17.21
N GLN A 1073 34.59 23.07 17.11
CA GLN A 1073 34.22 22.46 15.83
C GLN A 1073 32.71 22.42 15.55
N GLY A 1074 31.82 22.69 16.51
CA GLY A 1074 30.36 22.57 16.29
C GLY A 1074 29.85 23.40 15.10
N ALA A 1075 30.07 24.71 15.12
CA ALA A 1075 29.70 25.60 14.01
C ALA A 1075 30.49 25.29 12.73
N CYS A 1076 31.76 24.90 12.84
CA CYS A 1076 32.59 24.51 11.69
C CYS A 1076 32.00 23.29 10.97
N THR A 1077 31.57 22.29 11.72
CA THR A 1077 30.97 21.04 11.23
C THR A 1077 29.59 21.29 10.63
N ALA A 1078 28.82 22.23 11.18
CA ALA A 1078 27.57 22.68 10.59
C ALA A 1078 27.76 23.33 9.21
N LEU A 1079 28.85 24.08 9.01
CA LEU A 1079 29.20 24.65 7.70
C LEU A 1079 29.67 23.56 6.72
N GLU A 1080 30.43 22.57 7.19
CA GLU A 1080 30.77 21.37 6.39
C GLU A 1080 29.49 20.64 5.94
N ASP A 1081 28.52 20.44 6.85
CA ASP A 1081 27.26 19.76 6.53
C ASP A 1081 26.52 20.46 5.42
N ALA A 1082 26.47 21.80 5.44
CA ALA A 1082 25.80 22.59 4.42
C ALA A 1082 26.32 22.31 3.01
N VAL A 1083 27.65 22.28 2.85
CA VAL A 1083 28.28 22.01 1.55
C VAL A 1083 28.06 20.56 1.13
N VAL A 1084 28.29 19.58 2.02
CA VAL A 1084 28.12 18.16 1.70
C VAL A 1084 26.66 17.86 1.33
N LEU A 1085 25.71 18.40 2.10
CA LEU A 1085 24.28 18.20 1.86
C LEU A 1085 23.84 18.86 0.55
N ALA A 1086 24.28 20.09 0.28
CA ALA A 1086 23.98 20.78 -0.97
C ALA A 1086 24.55 20.06 -2.20
N ARG A 1087 25.75 19.48 -2.11
CA ARG A 1087 26.30 18.62 -3.17
C ARG A 1087 25.44 17.39 -3.39
N CYS A 1088 25.16 16.66 -2.31
CA CYS A 1088 24.38 15.43 -2.39
C CYS A 1088 22.98 15.66 -2.96
N LEU A 1089 22.27 16.69 -2.48
CA LEU A 1089 20.88 16.95 -2.82
C LEU A 1089 20.70 17.78 -4.10
N GLY A 1090 21.63 18.70 -4.38
CA GLY A 1090 21.61 19.53 -5.60
C GLY A 1090 21.73 18.69 -6.87
N GLU A 1091 22.62 17.70 -6.87
CA GLU A 1091 22.75 16.72 -7.98
C GLU A 1091 21.44 15.95 -8.22
N ALA A 1092 20.79 15.51 -7.14
CA ALA A 1092 19.57 14.72 -7.18
C ALA A 1092 18.33 15.51 -7.64
N LEU A 1093 18.24 16.81 -7.30
CA LEU A 1093 17.07 17.63 -7.59
C LEU A 1093 17.14 18.36 -8.94
N LEU A 1094 18.35 18.56 -9.51
CA LEU A 1094 18.54 19.20 -10.81
C LEU A 1094 18.37 18.27 -12.02
N LEU A 1095 18.51 16.94 -11.86
CA LEU A 1095 18.22 15.93 -12.90
C LEU A 1095 16.72 15.88 -13.31
N ARG A 1096 15.88 16.76 -12.76
CA ARG A 1096 14.41 16.81 -12.92
C ARG A 1096 13.92 17.60 -14.13
N THR A 1097 14.75 17.93 -15.11
CA THR A 1097 14.33 18.74 -16.28
C THR A 1097 13.78 17.93 -17.47
N GLY A 1098 13.48 16.63 -17.30
CA GLY A 1098 12.74 15.82 -18.29
C GLY A 1098 11.72 14.91 -17.60
N ASP A 1099 10.67 14.51 -18.32
CA ASP A 1099 9.49 13.71 -17.90
C ASP A 1099 9.81 12.38 -17.17
N CYS A 1100 10.43 12.44 -15.99
CA CYS A 1100 10.64 11.29 -15.12
C CYS A 1100 9.43 11.09 -14.19
N ALA A 1101 8.96 9.85 -14.09
CA ALA A 1101 7.87 9.46 -13.21
C ALA A 1101 8.14 9.85 -11.74
N ALA A 1102 7.10 10.27 -11.01
CA ALA A 1102 7.21 10.79 -9.64
C ALA A 1102 7.85 9.81 -8.63
N GLU A 1103 7.79 8.49 -8.88
CA GLU A 1103 8.43 7.46 -8.04
C GLU A 1103 9.94 7.40 -8.19
N GLU A 1104 10.46 7.64 -9.39
CA GLU A 1104 11.90 7.63 -9.67
C GLU A 1104 12.59 8.82 -8.98
N SER A 1105 11.91 9.98 -8.97
CA SER A 1105 12.39 11.19 -8.28
C SER A 1105 12.56 11.02 -6.76
N HIS A 1106 11.72 10.22 -6.09
CA HIS A 1106 11.82 10.00 -4.64
C HIS A 1106 13.03 9.14 -4.27
N ARG A 1107 13.30 8.08 -5.04
CA ARG A 1107 14.45 7.18 -4.81
C ARG A 1107 15.78 7.91 -4.94
N VAL A 1108 15.89 8.84 -5.90
CA VAL A 1108 17.10 9.63 -6.12
C VAL A 1108 17.37 10.58 -4.94
N VAL A 1109 16.34 11.23 -4.40
CA VAL A 1109 16.45 12.08 -3.20
C VAL A 1109 16.86 11.26 -1.97
N GLU A 1110 16.23 10.10 -1.75
CA GLU A 1110 16.59 9.24 -0.63
C GLU A 1110 18.04 8.74 -0.73
N ALA A 1111 18.48 8.34 -1.92
CA ALA A 1111 19.87 7.96 -2.16
C ALA A 1111 20.85 9.12 -1.86
N ALA A 1112 20.50 10.34 -2.28
CA ALA A 1112 21.29 11.53 -1.97
C ALA A 1112 21.42 11.79 -0.46
N LEU A 1113 20.33 11.70 0.30
CA LEU A 1113 20.37 11.90 1.75
C LEU A 1113 21.15 10.79 2.46
N ARG A 1114 21.11 9.55 1.95
CA ARG A 1114 21.95 8.44 2.44
C ARG A 1114 23.45 8.72 2.21
N ARG A 1115 23.85 9.20 1.03
CA ARG A 1115 25.25 9.61 0.76
C ARG A 1115 25.73 10.68 1.74
N TYR A 1116 24.88 11.67 2.02
CA TYR A 1116 25.16 12.68 3.04
C TYR A 1116 25.32 12.03 4.42
N ALA A 1117 24.37 11.19 4.85
CA ALA A 1117 24.44 10.51 6.13
C ALA A 1117 25.73 9.68 6.28
N ASP A 1118 26.13 8.95 5.24
CA ASP A 1118 27.34 8.12 5.25
C ASP A 1118 28.62 8.96 5.37
N ALA A 1119 28.70 10.09 4.64
CA ALA A 1119 29.82 11.01 4.73
C ALA A 1119 29.94 11.66 6.12
N ARG A 1120 28.81 11.93 6.79
CA ARG A 1120 28.79 12.69 8.05
C ARG A 1120 28.84 11.81 9.30
N ARG A 1121 28.42 10.55 9.23
CA ARG A 1121 28.31 9.64 10.39
C ARG A 1121 29.58 9.54 11.22
N TRP A 1122 30.68 9.11 10.60
CA TRP A 1122 31.94 8.90 11.30
C TRP A 1122 32.64 10.19 11.68
N ARG A 1123 32.55 11.22 10.81
CA ARG A 1123 33.06 12.56 11.10
C ARG A 1123 32.41 13.17 12.34
N SER A 1124 31.10 13.05 12.45
CA SER A 1124 30.31 13.50 13.60
C SER A 1124 30.65 12.76 14.89
N ALA A 1125 30.80 11.43 14.82
CA ALA A 1125 31.18 10.60 15.96
C ALA A 1125 32.59 10.95 16.46
N GLN A 1126 33.55 11.10 15.55
CA GLN A 1126 34.93 11.46 15.85
C GLN A 1126 35.01 12.82 16.55
N LEU A 1127 34.36 13.85 16.00
CA LEU A 1127 34.42 15.21 16.54
C LEU A 1127 33.75 15.32 17.90
N THR A 1128 32.56 14.74 18.05
CA THR A 1128 31.84 14.78 19.33
C THR A 1128 32.63 14.06 20.44
N GLY A 1129 33.19 12.89 20.13
CA GLY A 1129 34.00 12.12 21.07
C GLY A 1129 35.32 12.81 21.42
N ALA A 1130 36.05 13.31 20.42
CA ALA A 1130 37.30 14.02 20.63
C ALA A 1130 37.09 15.31 21.44
N SER A 1131 36.04 16.09 21.14
CA SER A 1131 35.74 17.32 21.89
C SER A 1131 35.44 17.03 23.35
N TYR A 1132 34.62 16.02 23.64
CA TYR A 1132 34.33 15.61 25.02
C TYR A 1132 35.60 15.18 25.78
N ALA A 1133 36.43 14.32 25.17
CA ALA A 1133 37.64 13.82 25.79
C ALA A 1133 38.68 14.93 26.05
N VAL A 1134 38.87 15.82 25.07
CA VAL A 1134 39.78 16.98 25.20
C VAL A 1134 39.31 17.90 26.33
N GLY A 1135 38.01 18.19 26.41
CA GLY A 1135 37.43 19.00 27.47
C GLY A 1135 37.61 18.40 28.86
N PHE A 1136 37.36 17.10 29.00
CA PHE A 1136 37.56 16.37 30.25
C PHE A 1136 39.01 16.46 30.73
N VAL A 1137 39.98 16.20 29.83
CA VAL A 1137 41.41 16.25 30.17
C VAL A 1137 41.87 17.67 30.49
N GLN A 1138 41.47 18.67 29.69
CA GLN A 1138 41.89 20.06 29.89
C GLN A 1138 41.38 20.63 31.22
N GLN A 1139 40.13 20.33 31.59
CA GLN A 1139 39.47 20.91 32.75
C GLN A 1139 39.75 20.17 34.07
N SER A 1140 40.24 18.93 34.01
CA SER A 1140 40.44 18.09 35.21
C SER A 1140 41.32 18.76 36.27
N ASP A 1141 40.88 18.62 37.52
CA ASP A 1141 41.55 18.98 38.77
C ASP A 1141 42.27 17.78 39.42
N HIS A 1142 42.07 16.56 38.91
CA HIS A 1142 42.69 15.36 39.46
C HIS A 1142 44.21 15.40 39.25
N PRO A 1143 45.04 15.28 40.30
CA PRO A 1143 46.49 15.46 40.22
C PRO A 1143 47.17 14.60 39.14
N ALA A 1144 46.76 13.34 39.01
CA ALA A 1144 47.30 12.43 37.98
C ALA A 1144 46.91 12.83 36.55
N VAL A 1145 45.68 13.33 36.35
CA VAL A 1145 45.22 13.80 35.02
C VAL A 1145 45.87 15.14 34.68
N GLY A 1146 46.04 16.02 35.66
CA GLY A 1146 46.79 17.27 35.52
C GLY A 1146 48.25 17.05 35.11
N PHE A 1147 48.96 16.12 35.78
CA PHE A 1147 50.32 15.74 35.40
C PHE A 1147 50.38 15.17 33.97
N LEU A 1148 49.47 14.25 33.64
CA LEU A 1148 49.37 13.66 32.30
C LEU A 1148 49.07 14.72 31.24
N ARG A 1149 48.15 15.66 31.51
CA ARG A 1149 47.83 16.79 30.64
C ARG A 1149 49.05 17.66 30.37
N ASP A 1150 49.72 18.11 31.42
CA ASP A 1150 50.75 19.14 31.33
C ASP A 1150 52.08 18.61 30.78
N LYS A 1151 52.46 17.37 31.15
CA LYS A 1151 53.77 16.78 30.77
C LYS A 1151 53.73 15.84 29.58
N LEU A 1152 52.62 15.15 29.31
CA LEU A 1152 52.58 14.04 28.33
C LEU A 1152 51.60 14.28 27.17
N LEU A 1153 50.42 14.85 27.43
CA LEU A 1153 49.34 14.98 26.44
C LEU A 1153 49.27 16.35 25.77
N SER A 1154 49.91 17.39 26.31
CA SER A 1154 49.83 18.76 25.77
C SER A 1154 50.19 18.85 24.27
N GLY A 1155 51.23 18.13 23.84
CA GLY A 1155 51.61 18.02 22.42
C GLY A 1155 50.61 17.23 21.57
N VAL A 1156 50.07 16.12 22.10
CA VAL A 1156 49.06 15.29 21.42
C VAL A 1156 47.73 16.04 21.24
N LEU A 1157 47.30 16.77 22.28
CA LEU A 1157 46.10 17.60 22.25
C LEU A 1157 46.23 18.73 21.24
N ALA A 1158 47.37 19.43 21.22
CA ALA A 1158 47.64 20.48 20.23
C ALA A 1158 47.68 19.92 18.79
N LYS A 1159 48.33 18.78 18.57
CA LYS A 1159 48.36 18.11 17.26
C LYS A 1159 46.96 17.67 16.83
N THR A 1160 46.17 17.13 17.75
CA THR A 1160 44.77 16.74 17.47
C THR A 1160 43.94 17.95 17.05
N LEU A 1161 44.09 19.07 17.76
CA LEU A 1161 43.39 20.32 17.46
C LEU A 1161 43.74 20.88 16.06
N LEU A 1162 44.99 20.73 15.61
CA LEU A 1162 45.45 21.15 14.28
C LEU A 1162 45.09 20.17 13.15
N MET A 1163 44.84 18.89 13.44
CA MET A 1163 44.47 17.88 12.44
C MET A 1163 42.97 17.82 12.15
N MET A 1164 42.12 18.17 13.13
CA MET A 1164 40.66 18.12 12.96
C MET A 1164 40.12 19.02 11.82
N PRO A 1165 40.71 20.19 11.52
CA PRO A 1165 40.31 21.05 10.40
C PRO A 1165 40.64 20.55 8.99
N ASP A 1166 41.37 19.45 8.80
CA ASP A 1166 41.79 18.97 7.47
C ASP A 1166 40.67 18.30 6.64
N TYR A 1167 39.43 18.33 7.11
CA TYR A 1167 38.31 17.65 6.47
C TYR A 1167 37.87 18.33 5.17
N ASP A 1168 37.59 17.52 4.15
CA ASP A 1168 37.09 17.98 2.85
C ASP A 1168 35.58 17.92 2.74
N CYS A 1169 34.92 19.07 2.65
CA CYS A 1169 33.50 19.12 2.30
C CYS A 1169 33.25 19.12 0.78
N GLY A 1170 34.30 19.21 -0.04
CA GLY A 1170 34.31 19.31 -1.50
C GLY A 1170 33.86 20.67 -2.03
N THR A 1171 33.53 20.75 -3.32
CA THR A 1171 33.20 22.03 -3.98
C THR A 1171 31.75 22.10 -4.49
N LEU A 1172 31.17 23.31 -4.50
CA LEU A 1172 29.83 23.57 -5.04
C LEU A 1172 29.80 23.99 -6.53
N SER A 1173 30.96 24.21 -7.18
CA SER A 1173 31.03 24.54 -8.61
C SER A 1173 30.46 23.42 -9.50
N SER A 1174 29.73 23.78 -10.55
CA SER A 1174 29.31 22.84 -11.59
C SER A 1174 30.53 22.32 -12.36
N SER A 1175 30.75 21.00 -12.35
CA SER A 1175 31.55 20.37 -13.40
C SER A 1175 30.73 20.36 -14.69
N CYS A 1176 30.74 21.49 -15.40
CA CYS A 1176 30.59 21.52 -16.85
C CYS A 1176 32.00 21.69 -17.41
N ALA A 1177 32.71 20.57 -17.58
CA ALA A 1177 33.90 20.45 -18.40
C ALA A 1177 34.16 18.96 -18.66
N CYS A 1178 33.75 18.53 -19.87
CA CYS A 1178 33.89 17.25 -20.58
C CYS A 1178 32.59 16.46 -20.71
#